data_AF-A0A1M6KLW6-F1
#
_entry.id   AF-A0A1M6KLW6-F1
#
_cell.length_a   1.000
_cell.length_b   1.000
_cell.length_c   1.000
_cell.angle_alpha   90.00
_cell.angle_beta   90.00
_cell.angle_gamma   90.00
#
_symmetry.space_group_name_H-M   'P 1'
#
loop_
_entity.id
_entity.type
_entity.pdbx_description
1 polymer ?
#
loop_
_entity_poly.entity_id
_entity_poly.type
_entity_poly.pdbx_seq_one_letter_code
_entity_poly.pdbx_strand_id
1 'polypeptide(L)'
;MIRIAIPRAMSYYYLYPFFKTLLSDLGAETALSLPTTKSTLENLSACPTDEPCVAVKLYFAHVQQLLETDCDYILLPKLIRVDQGSYCCPKFIGIPDMVKTTFGQESRILSPRIDVQNPEVMVQDLVQLTGSLGLNKKDVAKAIQHGWEVQKEVSSLMASHGLTIEEAYRCFDGKRSIKSSNPPASHSSHTIGLIGHPYVLYEWISHNLPDRLRRYGKVITPEMISETKIREEMQQIFEGEKLWTFEAQLLGAAFYLMKNRLVDRLVLVGLFECGPESIIEPYIEAMAEEMNIPLLKLFMDEQTGEAGLVTRIEAFMDTAVENRENTEEAGLSSSPVIPAVEHKKNIIGFPSMGRLDIVIDSILKQCGVETIRPPALSRRSIELGKDLVPEFVCLPLTATLGQMIELLEMGVNGFLMVGGKGICRLGWYAQIQDMLLKRKGLSFDMTILDSPFPLNKNGSSFISSVKKITNNASWGTIGKSIGLAYYKLKLLDHGDELLRKFRAYEAERGQADRVYLKFQSQVDQCFSYRELLRLRRDFIQEMTSIALEETEPLRIALVGEIWVLLEPFVNMGIERFLGRHPDVRVLVEREISVSHWLQSNLFHTPKAMVRTKAVHAAAAPYLSEQVGGHGMHSVGLSVLSAQEGVDGIIHLMPFTCMPEIVAQSILSQLTEKLDIPILSLIVSDQTGEAGFETRVDAFLDLLLERRYEKRKESVGNGILYRN
;
A
#
# COMPACT_ATOMS: atom_id res chain seq x y z
N MET A 1 38.66 8.78 -11.33
CA MET A 1 37.48 9.46 -10.74
C MET A 1 36.51 8.35 -10.41
N ILE A 2 35.87 8.36 -9.23
CA ILE A 2 34.91 7.29 -8.88
C ILE A 2 33.71 7.41 -9.84
N ARG A 3 33.30 6.30 -10.44
CA ARG A 3 32.18 6.23 -11.36
C ARG A 3 30.96 5.62 -10.68
N ILE A 4 29.93 6.43 -10.52
CA ILE A 4 28.68 6.05 -9.84
C ILE A 4 27.56 6.01 -10.88
N ALA A 5 26.98 4.83 -11.07
CA ALA A 5 25.90 4.62 -12.03
C ALA A 5 24.52 4.86 -11.40
N ILE A 6 23.59 5.39 -12.20
CA ILE A 6 22.17 5.55 -11.85
C ILE A 6 21.34 4.76 -12.87
N PRO A 7 20.42 3.88 -12.43
CA PRO A 7 19.48 3.24 -13.34
C PRO A 7 18.58 4.28 -14.00
N ARG A 8 18.45 4.26 -15.32
CA ARG A 8 17.51 5.09 -16.10
C ARG A 8 16.08 4.55 -15.99
N ALA A 9 15.60 4.40 -14.76
CA ALA A 9 14.27 3.93 -14.40
C ALA A 9 13.80 4.57 -13.08
N MET A 10 12.48 4.56 -12.83
CA MET A 10 11.85 5.03 -11.58
C MET A 10 12.35 6.42 -11.14
N SER A 11 13.19 6.50 -10.11
CA SER A 11 13.67 7.75 -9.49
C SER A 11 14.43 8.65 -10.45
N TYR A 12 15.05 8.07 -11.50
CA TYR A 12 15.74 8.83 -12.55
C TYR A 12 14.83 9.92 -13.13
N TYR A 13 13.59 9.56 -13.47
CA TYR A 13 12.66 10.47 -14.15
C TYR A 13 12.19 11.64 -13.27
N TYR A 14 12.40 11.56 -11.96
CA TYR A 14 12.02 12.63 -11.03
C TYR A 14 13.22 13.44 -10.53
N LEU A 15 14.36 12.79 -10.28
CA LEU A 15 15.46 13.37 -9.50
C LEU A 15 16.84 13.25 -10.17
N TYR A 16 16.92 12.97 -11.48
CA TYR A 16 18.22 12.90 -12.14
C TYR A 16 19.06 14.19 -12.04
N PRO A 17 18.50 15.40 -12.26
CA PRO A 17 19.27 16.65 -12.09
C PRO A 17 19.82 16.81 -10.68
N PHE A 18 19.03 16.48 -9.66
CA PHE A 18 19.46 16.42 -8.28
C PHE A 18 20.66 15.48 -8.09
N PHE A 19 20.52 14.21 -8.50
CA PHE A 19 21.57 13.21 -8.27
C PHE A 19 22.84 13.49 -9.06
N LYS A 20 22.73 13.90 -10.32
CA LYS A 20 23.91 14.22 -11.13
C LYS A 20 24.71 15.39 -10.55
N THR A 21 24.01 16.44 -10.11
CA THR A 21 24.64 17.61 -9.48
C THR A 21 25.31 17.22 -8.17
N LEU A 22 24.59 16.48 -7.32
CA LEU A 22 25.12 15.96 -6.06
C LEU A 22 26.40 15.13 -6.29
N LEU A 23 26.38 14.18 -7.21
CA LEU A 23 27.53 13.32 -7.47
C LEU A 23 28.72 14.12 -8.03
N SER A 24 28.46 15.07 -8.93
CA SER A 24 29.49 15.96 -9.49
C SER A 24 30.16 16.81 -8.40
N ASP A 25 29.37 17.40 -7.50
CA ASP A 25 29.88 18.21 -6.38
C ASP A 25 30.69 17.38 -5.38
N LEU A 26 30.36 16.10 -5.23
CA LEU A 26 31.11 15.15 -4.41
C LEU A 26 32.34 14.57 -5.15
N GLY A 27 32.62 15.00 -6.39
CA GLY A 27 33.78 14.59 -7.18
C GLY A 27 33.65 13.24 -7.88
N ALA A 28 32.42 12.74 -8.06
CA ALA A 28 32.13 11.49 -8.76
C ALA A 28 31.62 11.73 -10.19
N GLU A 29 31.97 10.82 -11.09
CA GLU A 29 31.44 10.78 -12.46
C GLU A 29 30.11 10.02 -12.46
N THR A 30 29.06 10.62 -13.03
CA THR A 30 27.76 9.97 -13.18
C THR A 30 27.72 9.14 -14.46
N ALA A 31 27.38 7.86 -14.33
CA ALA A 31 27.00 7.00 -15.44
C ALA A 31 25.50 6.68 -15.39
N LEU A 32 24.90 6.37 -16.54
CA LEU A 32 23.50 5.92 -16.65
C LEU A 32 23.44 4.54 -17.27
N SER A 33 22.43 3.74 -16.91
CA SER A 33 22.07 2.58 -17.74
C SER A 33 21.57 3.05 -19.12
N LEU A 34 21.65 2.15 -20.11
CA LEU A 34 21.13 2.44 -21.44
C LEU A 34 19.61 2.62 -21.40
N PRO A 35 18.99 3.33 -22.36
CA PRO A 35 17.54 3.34 -22.49
C PRO A 35 16.99 1.91 -22.59
N THR A 36 15.79 1.70 -22.04
CA THR A 36 15.11 0.41 -22.13
C THR A 36 14.96 -0.02 -23.58
N THR A 37 15.31 -1.27 -23.84
CA THR A 37 15.13 -1.93 -25.13
C THR A 37 14.30 -3.19 -24.96
N LYS A 38 13.97 -3.86 -26.07
CA LYS A 38 13.38 -5.20 -26.02
C LYS A 38 14.22 -6.17 -25.17
N SER A 39 15.54 -6.10 -25.25
CA SER A 39 16.43 -6.94 -24.42
C SER A 39 16.31 -6.63 -22.93
N THR A 40 16.06 -5.36 -22.55
CA THR A 40 15.79 -5.00 -21.16
C THR A 40 14.49 -5.64 -20.66
N LEU A 41 13.46 -5.73 -21.50
CA LEU A 41 12.19 -6.39 -21.16
C LEU A 41 12.33 -7.91 -21.05
N GLU A 42 13.22 -8.53 -21.81
CA GLU A 42 13.53 -9.96 -21.67
C GLU A 42 14.17 -10.28 -20.30
N ASN A 43 14.71 -9.28 -19.62
CA ASN A 43 15.34 -9.39 -18.30
C ASN A 43 14.43 -8.96 -17.13
N LEU A 44 13.11 -8.79 -17.33
CA LEU A 44 12.20 -8.47 -16.21
C LEU A 44 12.15 -9.55 -15.13
N SER A 45 12.53 -10.79 -15.46
CA SER A 45 12.68 -11.92 -14.54
C SER A 45 13.78 -11.72 -13.49
N ALA A 46 14.59 -10.66 -13.61
CA ALA A 46 15.50 -10.22 -12.55
C ALA A 46 14.74 -9.76 -11.29
N CYS A 47 13.48 -9.32 -11.44
CA CYS A 47 12.60 -9.08 -10.31
C CYS A 47 12.15 -10.44 -9.73
N PRO A 48 12.33 -10.68 -8.43
CA PRO A 48 12.09 -12.01 -7.85
C PRO A 48 10.60 -12.38 -7.72
N THR A 49 9.70 -11.44 -8.03
CA THR A 49 8.24 -11.64 -7.97
C THR A 49 7.57 -10.90 -9.13
N ASP A 50 6.40 -11.39 -9.54
CA ASP A 50 5.62 -10.82 -10.64
C ASP A 50 4.65 -9.70 -10.22
N GLU A 51 4.47 -9.46 -8.92
CA GLU A 51 3.50 -8.51 -8.33
C GLU A 51 3.90 -7.02 -8.30
N PRO A 52 5.18 -6.63 -8.46
CA PRO A 52 5.51 -5.22 -8.64
C PRO A 52 5.03 -4.73 -10.01
N CYS A 53 4.71 -3.44 -10.11
CA CYS A 53 4.35 -2.88 -11.41
C CYS A 53 5.58 -2.92 -12.34
N VAL A 54 5.35 -2.93 -13.65
CA VAL A 54 6.43 -3.06 -14.65
C VAL A 54 7.56 -2.04 -14.48
N ALA A 55 7.29 -0.83 -13.97
CA ALA A 55 8.34 0.15 -13.66
C ALA A 55 9.34 -0.34 -12.58
N VAL A 56 8.87 -1.09 -11.58
CA VAL A 56 9.75 -1.73 -10.60
C VAL A 56 10.52 -2.88 -11.25
N LYS A 57 9.87 -3.72 -12.05
CA LYS A 57 10.54 -4.83 -12.75
C LYS A 57 11.65 -4.32 -13.69
N LEU A 58 11.38 -3.23 -14.43
CA LEU A 58 12.36 -2.55 -15.26
C LEU A 58 13.54 -2.04 -14.44
N TYR A 59 13.30 -1.50 -13.25
CA TYR A 59 14.37 -1.05 -12.36
C TYR A 59 15.32 -2.20 -11.98
N PHE A 60 14.80 -3.40 -11.71
CA PHE A 60 15.63 -4.60 -11.49
C PHE A 60 16.47 -4.95 -12.72
N ALA A 61 15.87 -4.94 -13.92
CA ALA A 61 16.58 -5.21 -15.17
C ALA A 61 17.70 -4.18 -15.44
N HIS A 62 17.43 -2.89 -15.20
CA HIS A 62 18.44 -1.83 -15.31
C HIS A 62 19.57 -1.99 -14.30
N VAL A 63 19.26 -2.37 -13.05
CA VAL A 63 20.30 -2.63 -12.04
C VAL A 63 21.14 -3.85 -12.42
N GLN A 64 20.52 -4.94 -12.88
CA GLN A 64 21.25 -6.12 -13.34
C GLN A 64 22.24 -5.76 -14.44
N GLN A 65 21.80 -5.00 -15.45
CA GLN A 65 22.67 -4.50 -16.51
C GLN A 65 23.84 -3.68 -15.94
N LEU A 66 23.59 -2.78 -15.00
CA LEU A 66 24.63 -1.96 -14.38
C LEU A 66 25.63 -2.77 -13.57
N LEU A 67 25.21 -3.85 -12.92
CA LEU A 67 26.11 -4.74 -12.18
C LEU A 67 27.17 -5.39 -13.09
N GLU A 68 26.86 -5.55 -14.38
CA GLU A 68 27.76 -6.09 -15.41
C GLU A 68 28.67 -5.02 -16.05
N THR A 69 28.45 -3.73 -15.74
CA THR A 69 29.27 -2.62 -16.25
C THR A 69 30.45 -2.28 -15.34
N ASP A 70 31.45 -1.63 -15.94
CA ASP A 70 32.64 -1.09 -15.26
C ASP A 70 32.31 0.23 -14.52
N CYS A 71 31.42 0.15 -13.54
CA CYS A 71 31.15 1.21 -12.58
C CYS A 71 31.52 0.75 -11.16
N ASP A 72 32.06 1.67 -10.36
CA ASP A 72 32.48 1.37 -8.99
C ASP A 72 31.27 1.11 -8.10
N TYR A 73 30.23 1.94 -8.24
CA TYR A 73 29.02 1.89 -7.43
C TYR A 73 27.75 2.16 -8.23
N ILE A 74 26.62 1.70 -7.71
CA ILE A 74 25.28 2.00 -8.22
C ILE A 74 24.50 2.76 -7.15
N LEU A 75 23.94 3.92 -7.49
CA LEU A 75 23.13 4.75 -6.60
C LEU A 75 21.65 4.38 -6.70
N LEU A 76 21.10 3.78 -5.63
CA LEU A 76 19.69 3.41 -5.49
C LEU A 76 19.09 4.12 -4.25
N PRO A 77 18.61 5.36 -4.38
CA PRO A 77 18.14 6.16 -3.26
C PRO A 77 16.82 5.64 -2.68
N LYS A 78 16.65 5.72 -1.36
CA LYS A 78 15.36 5.44 -0.69
C LYS A 78 14.55 6.73 -0.67
N LEU A 79 13.56 6.87 -1.55
CA LEU A 79 12.73 8.07 -1.57
C LEU A 79 11.64 7.95 -0.51
N ILE A 80 11.83 8.56 0.66
CA ILE A 80 10.86 8.56 1.77
C ILE A 80 9.92 9.75 1.61
N ARG A 81 10.48 10.95 1.57
CA ARG A 81 9.75 12.22 1.36
C ARG A 81 10.60 13.14 0.49
N VAL A 82 10.05 13.51 -0.66
CA VAL A 82 10.68 14.49 -1.57
C VAL A 82 9.97 15.84 -1.54
N ASP A 83 8.80 15.93 -0.88
CA ASP A 83 8.14 17.18 -0.47
C ASP A 83 7.73 17.12 1.01
N GLN A 84 7.46 18.29 1.62
CA GLN A 84 7.10 18.39 3.03
C GLN A 84 5.73 17.75 3.31
N GLY A 85 5.66 16.87 4.31
CA GLY A 85 4.40 16.28 4.77
C GLY A 85 3.79 15.20 3.87
N SER A 86 4.45 14.83 2.78
CA SER A 86 3.99 13.85 1.79
C SER A 86 5.04 12.75 1.57
N TYR A 87 4.61 11.49 1.66
CA TYR A 87 5.48 10.33 1.40
C TYR A 87 5.54 9.99 -0.09
N CYS A 88 6.61 9.34 -0.53
CA CYS A 88 6.58 8.59 -1.79
C CYS A 88 5.88 7.23 -1.60
N CYS A 89 5.53 6.57 -2.71
CA CYS A 89 4.88 5.27 -2.61
C CYS A 89 5.78 4.22 -1.92
N PRO A 90 5.20 3.19 -1.26
CA PRO A 90 5.97 2.12 -0.62
C PRO A 90 7.05 1.47 -1.50
N LYS A 91 6.77 1.32 -2.81
CA LYS A 91 7.70 0.72 -3.77
C LYS A 91 8.95 1.61 -3.96
N PHE A 92 8.83 2.95 -3.98
CA PHE A 92 9.99 3.86 -4.00
C PHE A 92 10.84 3.79 -2.73
N ILE A 93 10.21 3.58 -1.58
CA ILE A 93 10.91 3.48 -0.29
C ILE A 93 11.67 2.16 -0.19
N GLY A 94 11.02 1.06 -0.57
CA GLY A 94 11.54 -0.30 -0.40
C GLY A 94 12.44 -0.81 -1.52
N ILE A 95 12.39 -0.25 -2.73
CA ILE A 95 13.09 -0.82 -3.89
C ILE A 95 14.61 -0.99 -3.72
N PRO A 96 15.36 -0.10 -3.02
CA PRO A 96 16.78 -0.35 -2.83
C PRO A 96 17.07 -1.59 -1.97
N ASP A 97 16.20 -1.87 -0.98
CA ASP A 97 16.33 -3.04 -0.11
C ASP A 97 15.89 -4.33 -0.81
N MET A 98 14.84 -4.25 -1.63
CA MET A 98 14.43 -5.36 -2.51
C MET A 98 15.59 -5.76 -3.43
N VAL A 99 16.19 -4.80 -4.12
CA VAL A 99 17.32 -5.01 -5.04
C VAL A 99 18.56 -5.55 -4.33
N LYS A 100 18.93 -4.98 -3.18
CA LYS A 100 20.07 -5.47 -2.38
C LYS A 100 19.88 -6.92 -1.93
N THR A 101 18.68 -7.24 -1.48
CA THR A 101 18.35 -8.59 -1.00
C THR A 101 18.47 -9.62 -2.13
N THR A 102 17.98 -9.29 -3.33
CA THR A 102 18.02 -10.15 -4.53
C THR A 102 19.43 -10.37 -5.06
N PHE A 103 20.21 -9.30 -5.27
CA PHE A 103 21.52 -9.44 -5.92
C PHE A 103 22.67 -9.72 -4.96
N GLY A 104 22.50 -9.52 -3.65
CA GLY A 104 23.55 -9.77 -2.65
C GLY A 104 24.79 -8.87 -2.78
N GLN A 105 24.69 -7.74 -3.51
CA GLN A 105 25.80 -6.83 -3.83
C GLN A 105 25.79 -5.57 -2.95
N GLU A 106 25.66 -5.74 -1.63
CA GLU A 106 25.50 -4.62 -0.69
C GLU A 106 26.66 -3.61 -0.73
N SER A 107 27.89 -4.07 -1.02
CA SER A 107 29.09 -3.22 -1.07
C SER A 107 29.15 -2.31 -2.29
N ARG A 108 28.50 -2.68 -3.41
CA ARG A 108 28.44 -1.89 -4.65
C ARG A 108 27.22 -0.97 -4.72
N ILE A 109 26.23 -1.14 -3.85
CA ILE A 109 24.96 -0.41 -3.91
C ILE A 109 24.86 0.66 -2.82
N LEU A 110 24.88 1.93 -3.24
CA LEU A 110 24.71 3.10 -2.37
C LEU A 110 23.22 3.44 -2.26
N SER A 111 22.67 3.46 -1.04
CA SER A 111 21.23 3.71 -0.83
C SER A 111 20.95 4.80 0.21
N PRO A 112 21.35 6.06 -0.06
CA PRO A 112 21.07 7.15 0.86
C PRO A 112 19.56 7.38 0.97
N ARG A 113 19.11 7.78 2.16
CA ARG A 113 17.72 8.16 2.42
C ARG A 113 17.46 9.58 1.96
N ILE A 114 16.39 9.76 1.19
CA ILE A 114 15.91 11.06 0.75
C ILE A 114 14.65 11.39 1.57
N ASP A 115 14.85 12.27 2.54
CA ASP A 115 13.80 12.74 3.43
C ASP A 115 13.97 14.25 3.68
N VAL A 116 13.27 15.06 2.89
CA VAL A 116 13.34 16.53 3.00
C VAL A 116 12.81 17.06 4.33
N GLN A 117 12.05 16.25 5.07
CA GLN A 117 11.57 16.61 6.41
C GLN A 117 12.66 16.36 7.48
N ASN A 118 13.57 15.42 7.23
CA ASN A 118 14.70 15.09 8.11
C ASN A 118 16.04 15.14 7.34
N PRO A 119 16.48 16.32 6.87
CA PRO A 119 17.63 16.45 5.97
C PRO A 119 18.95 15.95 6.58
N GLU A 120 19.05 15.94 7.92
CA GLU A 120 20.22 15.43 8.64
C GLU A 120 20.48 13.95 8.40
N VAL A 121 19.43 13.17 8.12
CA VAL A 121 19.54 11.73 7.82
C VAL A 121 20.28 11.51 6.51
N MET A 122 19.93 12.28 5.48
CA MET A 122 20.60 12.21 4.18
C MET A 122 22.08 12.60 4.29
N VAL A 123 22.37 13.64 5.07
CA VAL A 123 23.75 14.07 5.33
C VAL A 123 24.55 12.96 6.02
N GLN A 124 23.98 12.31 7.03
CA GLN A 124 24.63 11.20 7.73
C GLN A 124 24.94 10.03 6.80
N ASP A 125 23.95 9.60 6.00
CA ASP A 125 24.11 8.50 5.05
C ASP A 125 25.20 8.84 4.02
N LEU A 126 25.18 10.04 3.43
CA LEU A 126 26.17 10.45 2.44
C LEU A 126 27.56 10.65 3.02
N VAL A 127 27.71 11.16 4.25
CA VAL A 127 29.01 11.25 4.92
C VAL A 127 29.58 9.84 5.17
N GLN A 128 28.75 8.87 5.54
CA GLN A 128 29.17 7.49 5.69
C GLN A 128 29.63 6.89 4.35
N LEU A 129 28.91 7.18 3.25
CA LEU A 129 29.24 6.69 1.90
C LEU A 129 30.49 7.38 1.32
N THR A 130 30.72 8.65 1.64
CA THR A 130 31.83 9.46 1.11
C THR A 130 33.02 9.57 2.06
N GLY A 131 33.01 8.84 3.19
CA GLY A 131 34.12 8.87 4.16
C GLY A 131 35.48 8.49 3.56
N SER A 132 35.49 7.63 2.54
CA SER A 132 36.69 7.28 1.76
C SER A 132 37.19 8.39 0.83
N LEU A 133 36.33 9.35 0.50
CA LEU A 133 36.63 10.53 -0.33
C LEU A 133 37.12 11.73 0.50
N GLY A 134 37.17 11.63 1.83
CA GLY A 134 37.65 12.70 2.73
C GLY A 134 36.71 13.90 2.86
N LEU A 135 35.44 13.77 2.44
CA LEU A 135 34.45 14.83 2.49
C LEU A 135 33.90 15.00 3.91
N ASN A 136 33.76 16.25 4.35
CA ASN A 136 33.18 16.55 5.66
C ASN A 136 31.67 16.85 5.57
N LYS A 137 31.00 16.89 6.72
CA LYS A 137 29.56 17.16 6.83
C LYS A 137 29.10 18.43 6.10
N LYS A 138 29.92 19.50 6.11
CA LYS A 138 29.57 20.78 5.49
C LYS A 138 29.61 20.72 3.98
N ASP A 139 30.59 20.00 3.42
CA ASP A 139 30.71 19.84 1.97
C ASP A 139 29.54 19.02 1.42
N VAL A 140 29.19 17.92 2.11
CA VAL A 140 28.01 17.11 1.79
C VAL A 140 26.72 17.93 1.87
N ALA A 141 26.52 18.71 2.94
CA ALA A 141 25.33 19.54 3.08
C ALA A 141 25.19 20.59 1.96
N LYS A 142 26.30 21.21 1.54
CA LYS A 142 26.33 22.15 0.42
C LYS A 142 25.98 21.47 -0.90
N ALA A 143 26.53 20.28 -1.16
CA ALA A 143 26.24 19.51 -2.37
C ALA A 143 24.75 19.10 -2.45
N ILE A 144 24.15 18.70 -1.32
CA ILE A 144 22.71 18.42 -1.24
C ILE A 144 21.90 19.67 -1.56
N GLN A 145 22.25 20.81 -0.96
CA GLN A 145 21.55 22.08 -1.21
C GLN A 145 21.62 22.47 -2.69
N HIS A 146 22.81 22.47 -3.27
CA HIS A 146 23.02 22.80 -4.68
C HIS A 146 22.26 21.84 -5.61
N GLY A 147 22.24 20.53 -5.30
CA GLY A 147 21.45 19.56 -6.04
C GLY A 147 19.96 19.92 -6.07
N TRP A 148 19.37 20.34 -4.94
CA TRP A 148 17.96 20.75 -4.88
C TRP A 148 17.70 22.07 -5.60
N GLU A 149 18.64 23.01 -5.54
CA GLU A 149 18.57 24.27 -6.29
C GLU A 149 18.50 23.99 -7.81
N VAL A 150 19.42 23.15 -8.32
CA VAL A 150 19.43 22.75 -9.74
C VAL A 150 18.17 21.97 -10.13
N GLN A 151 17.70 21.06 -9.28
CA GLN A 151 16.44 20.34 -9.51
C GLN A 151 15.26 21.31 -9.69
N LYS A 152 15.17 22.33 -8.83
CA LYS A 152 14.12 23.35 -8.90
C LYS A 152 14.23 24.21 -10.15
N GLU A 153 15.45 24.54 -10.58
CA GLU A 153 15.71 25.26 -11.84
C GLU A 153 15.22 24.46 -13.04
N VAL A 154 15.53 23.16 -13.10
CA VAL A 154 15.07 22.27 -14.18
C VAL A 154 13.54 22.10 -14.16
N SER A 155 12.93 21.93 -12.99
CA SER A 155 11.46 21.90 -12.85
C SER A 155 10.82 23.21 -13.34
N SER A 156 11.41 24.35 -13.01
CA SER A 156 10.92 25.67 -13.44
C SER A 156 11.08 25.86 -14.96
N LEU A 157 12.16 25.33 -15.54
CA LEU A 157 12.37 25.32 -16.99
C LEU A 157 11.27 24.53 -17.72
N MET A 158 10.91 23.34 -17.22
CA MET A 158 9.83 22.53 -17.77
C MET A 158 8.50 23.28 -17.79
N ALA A 159 8.12 23.87 -16.66
CA ALA A 159 6.86 24.60 -16.54
C ALA A 159 6.81 25.89 -17.38
N SER A 160 7.92 26.65 -17.43
CA SER A 160 7.96 27.94 -18.15
C SER A 160 8.03 27.79 -19.67
N HIS A 161 8.66 26.73 -20.18
CA HIS A 161 8.88 26.51 -21.61
C HIS A 161 8.03 25.39 -22.19
N GLY A 162 7.21 24.71 -21.38
CA GLY A 162 6.38 23.58 -21.82
C GLY A 162 7.23 22.43 -22.35
N LEU A 163 8.29 22.07 -21.62
CA LEU A 163 9.19 20.97 -21.95
C LEU A 163 8.80 19.72 -21.17
N THR A 164 8.90 18.58 -21.85
CA THR A 164 8.87 17.25 -21.23
C THR A 164 10.15 17.00 -20.43
N ILE A 165 10.11 16.03 -19.51
CA ILE A 165 11.28 15.60 -18.74
C ILE A 165 12.48 15.24 -19.64
N GLU A 166 12.28 14.50 -20.73
CA GLU A 166 13.38 14.14 -21.64
C GLU A 166 13.97 15.33 -22.40
N GLU A 167 13.16 16.34 -22.74
CA GLU A 167 13.64 17.58 -23.33
C GLU A 167 14.46 18.40 -22.32
N ALA A 168 13.95 18.55 -21.10
CA ALA A 168 14.63 19.30 -20.05
C ALA A 168 15.93 18.64 -19.60
N TYR A 169 15.97 17.31 -19.51
CA TYR A 169 17.19 16.59 -19.14
C TYR A 169 18.26 16.69 -20.23
N ARG A 170 17.87 16.70 -21.51
CA ARG A 170 18.81 17.00 -22.61
C ARG A 170 19.34 18.43 -22.57
N CYS A 171 18.50 19.42 -22.22
CA CYS A 171 18.95 20.79 -21.99
C CYS A 171 19.98 20.87 -20.86
N PHE A 172 19.67 20.21 -19.74
CA PHE A 172 20.53 20.12 -18.56
C PHE A 172 21.89 19.47 -18.88
N ASP A 173 21.89 18.34 -19.60
CA ASP A 173 23.10 17.61 -19.96
C ASP A 173 23.92 18.29 -21.07
N GLY A 174 23.27 19.04 -21.96
CA GLY A 174 23.79 19.34 -23.28
C GLY A 174 23.83 20.82 -23.69
N LYS A 175 23.88 21.80 -22.77
CA LYS A 175 24.10 23.26 -23.02
C LYS A 175 23.47 23.85 -24.31
N ARG A 176 22.33 23.34 -24.79
CA ARG A 176 21.62 23.80 -25.99
C ARG A 176 20.20 24.17 -25.61
N SER A 177 19.73 25.31 -26.11
CA SER A 177 18.33 25.69 -26.03
C SER A 177 17.53 24.76 -26.94
N ILE A 178 16.79 23.81 -26.35
CA ILE A 178 15.83 22.99 -27.06
C ILE A 178 14.47 23.70 -26.99
N LYS A 179 13.82 23.88 -28.15
CA LYS A 179 12.43 24.33 -28.23
C LYS A 179 11.51 23.13 -28.02
N SER A 180 10.37 23.34 -27.37
CA SER A 180 9.33 22.32 -27.19
C SER A 180 9.01 21.62 -28.52
N SER A 181 8.91 20.28 -28.50
CA SER A 181 8.54 19.48 -29.67
C SER A 181 7.04 19.53 -29.99
N ASN A 182 6.26 20.31 -29.25
CA ASN A 182 4.85 20.53 -29.54
C ASN A 182 4.67 21.21 -30.91
N PRO A 183 3.64 20.82 -31.69
CA PRO A 183 3.35 21.49 -32.95
C PRO A 183 3.00 22.98 -32.72
N PRO A 184 3.27 23.87 -33.70
CA PRO A 184 2.86 25.26 -33.62
C PRO A 184 1.35 25.38 -33.44
N ALA A 185 0.90 26.35 -32.64
CA ALA A 185 -0.52 26.55 -32.29
C ALA A 185 -1.46 26.73 -33.49
N SER A 186 -0.95 27.06 -34.68
CA SER A 186 -1.72 27.25 -35.92
C SER A 186 -2.10 25.96 -36.67
N HIS A 187 -1.57 24.80 -36.28
CA HIS A 187 -1.69 23.55 -37.06
C HIS A 187 -2.54 22.45 -36.39
N SER A 188 -3.10 22.70 -35.21
CA SER A 188 -3.62 21.65 -34.33
C SER A 188 -5.07 21.92 -33.91
N SER A 189 -5.97 20.97 -34.16
CA SER A 189 -7.37 21.02 -33.71
C SER A 189 -7.55 20.67 -32.22
N HIS A 190 -6.55 20.08 -31.57
CA HIS A 190 -6.67 19.57 -30.20
C HIS A 190 -5.61 20.06 -29.23
N THR A 191 -5.98 20.23 -27.95
CA THR A 191 -5.05 20.33 -26.83
C THR A 191 -5.32 19.20 -25.84
N ILE A 192 -4.35 18.30 -25.72
CA ILE A 192 -4.45 17.02 -25.04
C ILE A 192 -3.69 17.09 -23.72
N GLY A 193 -4.36 16.83 -22.61
CA GLY A 193 -3.69 16.59 -21.33
C GLY A 193 -3.28 15.14 -21.21
N LEU A 194 -1.98 14.85 -21.15
CA LEU A 194 -1.44 13.51 -20.99
C LEU A 194 -0.95 13.36 -19.54
N ILE A 195 -1.75 12.71 -18.70
CA ILE A 195 -1.49 12.53 -17.27
C ILE A 195 -0.97 11.12 -17.05
N GLY A 196 0.21 10.99 -16.45
CA GLY A 196 0.80 9.71 -16.10
C GLY A 196 2.20 9.93 -15.53
N HIS A 197 2.74 8.91 -14.88
CA HIS A 197 4.09 8.99 -14.35
C HIS A 197 5.12 9.02 -15.49
N PRO A 198 6.21 9.79 -15.38
CA PRO A 198 7.22 9.90 -16.42
C PRO A 198 8.00 8.59 -16.64
N TYR A 199 8.14 7.75 -15.61
CA TYR A 199 8.66 6.38 -15.73
C TYR A 199 7.72 5.42 -16.48
N VAL A 200 6.56 5.92 -16.93
CA VAL A 200 5.63 5.24 -17.83
C VAL A 200 5.63 5.96 -19.16
N LEU A 201 5.37 7.27 -19.17
CA LEU A 201 5.19 8.06 -20.40
C LEU A 201 6.42 8.03 -21.32
N TYR A 202 7.61 8.05 -20.73
CA TYR A 202 8.91 8.11 -21.43
C TYR A 202 9.68 6.80 -21.37
N GLU A 203 8.95 5.71 -21.13
CA GLU A 203 9.51 4.36 -21.08
C GLU A 203 9.14 3.58 -22.34
N TRP A 204 9.93 2.55 -22.70
CA TRP A 204 9.71 1.79 -23.93
C TRP A 204 8.28 1.23 -24.04
N ILE A 205 7.69 0.81 -22.92
CA ILE A 205 6.33 0.25 -22.81
C ILE A 205 5.23 1.24 -23.23
N SER A 206 5.53 2.54 -23.28
CA SER A 206 4.56 3.56 -23.73
C SER A 206 4.37 3.59 -25.23
N HIS A 207 5.25 2.90 -25.99
CA HIS A 207 5.28 2.94 -27.45
C HIS A 207 5.42 4.35 -28.02
N ASN A 208 6.18 5.21 -27.34
CA ASN A 208 6.36 6.63 -27.67
C ASN A 208 5.05 7.43 -27.70
N LEU A 209 4.23 7.23 -26.66
CA LEU A 209 2.90 7.82 -26.54
C LEU A 209 2.89 9.36 -26.69
N PRO A 210 3.81 10.14 -26.06
CA PRO A 210 3.80 11.59 -26.20
C PRO A 210 3.92 12.06 -27.66
N ASP A 211 4.85 11.49 -28.44
CA ASP A 211 5.03 11.86 -29.84
C ASP A 211 3.88 11.43 -30.74
N ARG A 212 3.21 10.33 -30.41
CA ARG A 212 2.00 9.91 -31.14
C ARG A 212 0.86 10.89 -30.92
N LEU A 213 0.61 11.29 -29.68
CA LEU A 213 -0.43 12.27 -29.36
C LEU A 213 -0.13 13.65 -29.98
N ARG A 214 1.15 14.02 -30.10
CA ARG A 214 1.58 15.24 -30.81
C ARG A 214 1.16 15.29 -32.28
N ARG A 215 0.85 14.15 -32.91
CA ARG A 215 0.31 14.10 -34.28
C ARG A 215 -1.14 14.59 -34.36
N TYR A 216 -1.88 14.52 -33.25
CA TYR A 216 -3.28 14.95 -33.16
C TYR A 216 -3.41 16.36 -32.59
N GLY A 217 -2.42 16.83 -31.81
CA GLY A 217 -2.41 18.20 -31.36
C GLY A 217 -1.35 18.54 -30.32
N LYS A 218 -1.54 19.67 -29.63
CA LYS A 218 -0.64 20.09 -28.55
C LYS A 218 -0.79 19.14 -27.36
N VAL A 219 0.31 18.64 -26.81
CA VAL A 219 0.32 17.78 -25.61
C VAL A 219 0.83 18.58 -24.42
N ILE A 220 0.08 18.54 -23.32
CA ILE A 220 0.46 19.12 -22.03
C ILE A 220 0.56 17.99 -21.01
N THR A 221 1.69 17.90 -20.33
CA THR A 221 1.97 16.87 -19.32
C THR A 221 2.15 17.50 -17.92
N PRO A 222 2.08 16.71 -16.83
CA PRO A 222 2.16 17.24 -15.47
C PRO A 222 3.42 18.05 -15.15
N GLU A 223 4.58 17.71 -15.72
CA GLU A 223 5.82 18.46 -15.51
C GLU A 223 5.81 19.86 -16.13
N MET A 224 4.88 20.13 -17.06
CA MET A 224 4.69 21.46 -17.65
C MET A 224 3.87 22.38 -16.75
N ILE A 225 3.34 21.88 -15.62
CA ILE A 225 2.57 22.65 -14.66
C ILE A 225 3.45 22.99 -13.46
N SER A 226 3.52 24.27 -13.11
CA SER A 226 4.33 24.72 -11.98
C SER A 226 3.82 24.14 -10.65
N GLU A 227 4.74 23.79 -9.75
CA GLU A 227 4.45 23.26 -8.41
C GLU A 227 3.46 24.14 -7.61
N THR A 228 3.53 25.47 -7.75
CA THR A 228 2.61 26.40 -7.07
C THR A 228 1.16 26.15 -7.45
N LYS A 229 0.87 26.03 -8.75
CA LYS A 229 -0.48 25.77 -9.26
C LYS A 229 -1.00 24.40 -8.83
N ILE A 230 -0.12 23.39 -8.86
CA ILE A 230 -0.45 22.05 -8.37
C ILE A 230 -0.85 22.11 -6.89
N ARG A 231 -0.05 22.79 -6.06
CA ARG A 231 -0.33 22.93 -4.62
C ARG A 231 -1.64 23.66 -4.35
N GLU A 232 -1.94 24.72 -5.10
CA GLU A 232 -3.22 25.45 -5.00
C GLU A 232 -4.43 24.54 -5.25
N GLU A 233 -4.35 23.66 -6.25
CA GLU A 233 -5.42 22.69 -6.53
C GLU A 233 -5.53 21.62 -5.43
N MET A 234 -4.39 21.11 -4.95
CA MET A 234 -4.36 20.07 -3.91
C MET A 234 -4.89 20.58 -2.56
N GLN A 235 -4.78 21.88 -2.27
CA GLN A 235 -5.36 22.50 -1.07
C GLN A 235 -6.89 22.52 -1.08
N GLN A 236 -7.52 22.42 -2.25
CA GLN A 236 -8.98 22.33 -2.37
C GLN A 236 -9.52 20.93 -2.08
N ILE A 237 -8.64 19.93 -2.08
CA ILE A 237 -9.00 18.54 -1.75
C ILE A 237 -8.75 18.34 -0.25
N PHE A 238 -9.71 17.75 0.45
CA PHE A 238 -9.58 17.49 1.88
C PHE A 238 -8.32 16.64 2.15
N GLU A 239 -7.34 17.25 2.82
CA GLU A 239 -6.01 16.71 3.08
C GLU A 239 -5.18 16.35 1.83
N GLY A 240 -5.46 16.95 0.68
CA GLY A 240 -4.75 16.68 -0.58
C GLY A 240 -3.24 16.90 -0.51
N GLU A 241 -2.76 17.84 0.31
CA GLU A 241 -1.32 18.07 0.54
C GLU A 241 -0.59 16.89 1.19
N LYS A 242 -1.33 15.94 1.80
CA LYS A 242 -0.76 14.72 2.40
C LYS A 242 -0.79 13.52 1.44
N LEU A 243 -1.32 13.68 0.23
CA LEU A 243 -1.28 12.66 -0.82
C LEU A 243 0.16 12.39 -1.21
N TRP A 244 0.47 11.19 -1.69
CA TRP A 244 1.81 10.86 -2.14
C TRP A 244 2.33 11.87 -3.16
N THR A 245 3.62 12.21 -3.07
CA THR A 245 4.12 13.45 -3.70
C THR A 245 3.91 13.47 -5.21
N PHE A 246 4.16 12.35 -5.88
CA PHE A 246 4.03 12.26 -7.33
C PHE A 246 2.57 12.18 -7.76
N GLU A 247 1.72 11.54 -6.97
CA GLU A 247 0.29 11.44 -7.20
C GLU A 247 -0.42 12.78 -7.00
N ALA A 248 0.02 13.58 -6.02
CA ALA A 248 -0.39 14.97 -5.85
C ALA A 248 0.00 15.82 -7.06
N GLN A 249 1.18 15.58 -7.64
CA GLN A 249 1.60 16.24 -8.87
C GLN A 249 0.68 15.90 -10.05
N LEU A 250 0.38 14.61 -10.25
CA LEU A 250 -0.51 14.16 -11.32
C LEU A 250 -1.93 14.70 -11.16
N LEU A 251 -2.51 14.56 -9.96
CA LEU A 251 -3.88 14.97 -9.65
C LEU A 251 -4.04 16.49 -9.73
N GLY A 252 -3.13 17.25 -9.11
CA GLY A 252 -3.15 18.72 -9.15
C GLY A 252 -2.96 19.26 -10.56
N ALA A 253 -2.09 18.67 -11.37
CA ALA A 253 -1.93 19.04 -12.78
C ALA A 253 -3.22 18.75 -13.58
N ALA A 254 -3.82 17.58 -13.40
CA ALA A 254 -5.08 17.22 -14.07
C ALA A 254 -6.20 18.20 -13.71
N PHE A 255 -6.35 18.52 -12.43
CA PHE A 255 -7.34 19.49 -11.94
C PHE A 255 -7.10 20.88 -12.52
N TYR A 256 -5.85 21.35 -12.48
CA TYR A 256 -5.49 22.66 -13.02
C TYR A 256 -5.83 22.76 -14.51
N LEU A 257 -5.46 21.75 -15.30
CA LEU A 257 -5.72 21.70 -16.74
C LEU A 257 -7.22 21.72 -17.05
N MET A 258 -8.01 20.91 -16.33
CA MET A 258 -9.46 20.80 -16.54
C MET A 258 -10.20 22.05 -16.09
N LYS A 259 -9.93 22.55 -14.87
CA LYS A 259 -10.59 23.73 -14.31
C LYS A 259 -10.35 25.00 -15.11
N ASN A 260 -9.12 25.17 -15.61
CA ASN A 260 -8.72 26.32 -16.41
C ASN A 260 -8.97 26.13 -17.91
N ARG A 261 -9.62 25.03 -18.32
CA ARG A 261 -9.97 24.74 -19.73
C ARG A 261 -8.75 24.82 -20.66
N LEU A 262 -7.59 24.35 -20.18
CA LEU A 262 -6.34 24.35 -20.94
C LEU A 262 -6.22 23.15 -21.89
N VAL A 263 -7.12 22.19 -21.77
CA VAL A 263 -7.20 20.96 -22.58
C VAL A 263 -8.64 20.72 -23.00
N ASP A 264 -8.84 20.14 -24.17
CA ASP A 264 -10.16 19.68 -24.64
C ASP A 264 -10.40 18.19 -24.38
N ARG A 265 -9.34 17.42 -24.07
CA ARG A 265 -9.40 16.00 -23.75
C ARG A 265 -8.26 15.59 -22.84
N LEU A 266 -8.50 14.54 -22.05
CA LEU A 266 -7.52 13.98 -21.10
C LEU A 266 -7.22 12.52 -21.45
N VAL A 267 -5.95 12.15 -21.39
CA VAL A 267 -5.47 10.78 -21.44
C VAL A 267 -4.79 10.49 -20.11
N LEU A 268 -5.39 9.63 -19.29
CA LEU A 268 -4.79 9.11 -18.06
C LEU A 268 -4.08 7.80 -18.37
N VAL A 269 -2.78 7.74 -18.09
CA VAL A 269 -1.92 6.59 -18.34
C VAL A 269 -1.42 6.02 -17.02
N GLY A 270 -1.70 4.75 -16.82
CA GLY A 270 -1.35 4.01 -15.63
C GLY A 270 -0.61 2.72 -15.87
N LEU A 271 -0.11 2.13 -14.78
CA LEU A 271 0.43 0.78 -14.80
C LEU A 271 -0.51 -0.20 -14.09
N PHE A 272 -0.53 -1.42 -14.60
CA PHE A 272 -1.01 -2.56 -13.83
C PHE A 272 -0.30 -2.58 -12.46
N GLU A 273 -1.08 -2.76 -11.38
CA GLU A 273 -0.62 -2.74 -9.98
C GLU A 273 0.03 -1.42 -9.50
N CYS A 274 -0.28 -0.29 -10.14
CA CYS A 274 0.01 1.03 -9.62
C CYS A 274 -0.93 1.41 -8.48
N GLY A 275 -0.54 1.06 -7.25
CA GLY A 275 -1.38 1.27 -6.07
C GLY A 275 -1.79 2.72 -5.78
N PRO A 276 -0.90 3.72 -5.82
CA PRO A 276 -1.27 5.10 -5.49
C PRO A 276 -2.16 5.74 -6.55
N GLU A 277 -1.97 5.38 -7.82
CA GLU A 277 -2.76 5.89 -8.94
C GLU A 277 -4.23 5.47 -8.83
N SER A 278 -4.49 4.24 -8.35
CA SER A 278 -5.86 3.75 -8.08
C SER A 278 -6.62 4.59 -7.05
N ILE A 279 -5.96 5.53 -6.35
CA ILE A 279 -6.61 6.49 -5.44
C ILE A 279 -6.93 7.81 -6.14
N ILE A 280 -6.09 8.26 -7.09
CA ILE A 280 -6.34 9.53 -7.79
C ILE A 280 -7.27 9.38 -8.99
N GLU A 281 -7.34 8.19 -9.58
CA GLU A 281 -8.20 7.91 -10.74
C GLU A 281 -9.66 8.32 -10.51
N PRO A 282 -10.33 7.93 -9.40
CA PRO A 282 -11.70 8.35 -9.14
C PRO A 282 -11.90 9.88 -9.01
N TYR A 283 -10.88 10.61 -8.56
CA TYR A 283 -10.93 12.08 -8.51
C TYR A 283 -10.83 12.69 -9.92
N ILE A 284 -9.93 12.16 -10.75
CA ILE A 284 -9.75 12.61 -12.14
C ILE A 284 -11.03 12.33 -12.95
N GLU A 285 -11.63 11.15 -12.79
CA GLU A 285 -12.90 10.80 -13.42
C GLU A 285 -14.02 11.75 -13.01
N ALA A 286 -14.20 11.97 -11.72
CA ALA A 286 -15.24 12.86 -11.21
C ALA A 286 -15.09 14.29 -11.78
N MET A 287 -13.86 14.81 -11.81
CA MET A 287 -13.57 16.13 -12.36
C MET A 287 -13.76 16.19 -13.88
N ALA A 288 -13.39 15.13 -14.60
CA ALA A 288 -13.59 15.05 -16.04
C ALA A 288 -15.09 15.02 -16.40
N GLU A 289 -15.90 14.27 -15.65
CA GLU A 289 -17.36 14.25 -15.78
C GLU A 289 -17.97 15.63 -15.45
N GLU A 290 -17.59 16.23 -14.32
CA GLU A 290 -18.07 17.55 -13.89
C GLU A 290 -17.76 18.63 -14.94
N MET A 291 -16.56 18.61 -15.50
CA MET A 291 -16.14 19.56 -16.52
C MET A 291 -16.62 19.18 -17.93
N ASN A 292 -17.19 17.98 -18.10
CA ASN A 292 -17.52 17.35 -19.37
C ASN A 292 -16.31 17.40 -20.33
N ILE A 293 -15.18 16.84 -19.89
CA ILE A 293 -13.95 16.66 -20.66
C ILE A 293 -13.80 15.17 -20.95
N PRO A 294 -13.71 14.74 -22.22
CA PRO A 294 -13.48 13.35 -22.58
C PRO A 294 -12.20 12.81 -21.91
N LEU A 295 -12.32 11.64 -21.29
CA LEU A 295 -11.23 10.96 -20.58
C LEU A 295 -10.98 9.58 -21.20
N LEU A 296 -9.75 9.34 -21.66
CA LEU A 296 -9.26 8.02 -22.03
C LEU A 296 -8.34 7.49 -20.93
N LYS A 297 -8.66 6.32 -20.36
CA LYS A 297 -7.80 5.62 -19.41
C LYS A 297 -7.01 4.51 -20.12
N LEU A 298 -5.69 4.54 -20.04
CA LEU A 298 -4.78 3.56 -20.65
C LEU A 298 -3.96 2.90 -19.55
N PHE A 299 -4.17 1.61 -19.33
CA PHE A 299 -3.34 0.82 -18.42
C PHE A 299 -2.33 0.02 -19.22
N MET A 300 -1.07 0.11 -18.80
CA MET A 300 0.08 -0.52 -19.44
C MET A 300 0.72 -1.57 -18.51
N ASP A 301 1.26 -2.61 -19.12
CA ASP A 301 1.99 -3.71 -18.51
C ASP A 301 3.10 -4.20 -19.47
N GLU A 302 3.84 -5.23 -19.06
CA GLU A 302 4.86 -5.86 -19.90
C GLU A 302 4.32 -6.55 -21.18
N GLN A 303 3.01 -6.79 -21.27
CA GLN A 303 2.36 -7.47 -22.41
C GLN A 303 1.69 -6.49 -23.38
N THR A 304 1.70 -5.20 -23.06
CA THR A 304 0.96 -4.17 -23.79
C THR A 304 1.47 -4.05 -25.22
N GLY A 305 0.62 -4.43 -26.19
CA GLY A 305 0.91 -4.37 -27.62
C GLY A 305 0.62 -2.99 -28.22
N GLU A 306 1.51 -2.53 -29.10
CA GLU A 306 1.41 -1.22 -29.78
C GLU A 306 0.09 -1.06 -30.55
N ALA A 307 -0.33 -2.09 -31.31
CA ALA A 307 -1.48 -2.00 -32.20
C ALA A 307 -2.78 -1.69 -31.42
N GLY A 308 -3.00 -2.36 -30.28
CA GLY A 308 -4.18 -2.14 -29.44
C GLY A 308 -4.19 -0.75 -28.81
N LEU A 309 -3.01 -0.24 -28.42
CA LEU A 309 -2.87 1.12 -27.89
C LEU A 309 -3.21 2.17 -28.95
N VAL A 310 -2.67 2.04 -30.17
CA VAL A 310 -2.89 2.99 -31.27
C VAL A 310 -4.36 3.07 -31.65
N THR A 311 -5.04 1.94 -31.83
CA THR A 311 -6.47 1.93 -32.19
C THR A 311 -7.34 2.61 -31.14
N ARG A 312 -7.03 2.45 -29.85
CA ARG A 312 -7.77 3.13 -28.77
C ARG A 312 -7.55 4.64 -28.78
N ILE A 313 -6.33 5.08 -29.08
CA ILE A 313 -6.01 6.51 -29.22
C ILE A 313 -6.72 7.09 -30.44
N GLU A 314 -6.65 6.43 -31.59
CA GLU A 314 -7.34 6.86 -32.82
C GLU A 314 -8.84 7.03 -32.59
N ALA A 315 -9.51 6.00 -32.03
CA ALA A 315 -10.93 6.05 -31.72
C ALA A 315 -11.29 7.16 -30.72
N PHE A 316 -10.45 7.39 -29.73
CA PHE A 316 -10.63 8.49 -28.78
C PHE A 316 -10.41 9.86 -29.43
N MET A 317 -9.46 9.97 -30.36
CA MET A 317 -9.19 11.21 -31.06
C MET A 317 -10.34 11.62 -31.98
N ASP A 318 -11.01 10.64 -32.60
CA ASP A 318 -12.19 10.82 -33.45
C ASP A 318 -13.48 11.15 -32.68
N THR A 319 -13.46 11.05 -31.35
CA THR A 319 -14.63 11.42 -30.54
C THR A 319 -14.89 12.92 -30.66
N ALA A 320 -16.07 13.27 -31.15
CA ALA A 320 -16.49 14.66 -31.31
C ALA A 320 -16.57 15.34 -29.94
N VAL A 321 -15.94 16.51 -29.83
CA VAL A 321 -16.13 17.40 -28.69
C VAL A 321 -17.29 18.32 -29.04
N GLU A 322 -18.35 18.32 -28.24
CA GLU A 322 -19.50 19.20 -28.47
C GLU A 322 -19.04 20.68 -28.47
N ASN A 323 -19.31 21.39 -29.57
CA ASN A 323 -19.02 22.83 -29.69
C ASN A 323 -19.95 23.63 -28.76
N ARG A 324 -19.36 24.35 -27.80
CA ARG A 324 -20.09 25.01 -26.69
C ARG A 324 -20.44 26.47 -26.88
N GLU A 325 -20.35 27.03 -28.09
CA GLU A 325 -20.84 28.40 -28.33
C GLU A 325 -22.37 28.55 -28.11
N ASN A 326 -23.11 27.45 -27.92
CA ASN A 326 -24.56 27.47 -27.69
C ASN A 326 -25.04 26.78 -26.38
N THR A 327 -24.18 26.55 -25.39
CA THR A 327 -24.61 26.02 -24.09
C THR A 327 -24.70 27.13 -23.03
N GLU A 328 -25.56 28.11 -23.28
CA GLU A 328 -26.22 28.82 -22.19
C GLU A 328 -27.20 27.84 -21.53
N GLU A 329 -27.06 27.64 -20.22
CA GLU A 329 -28.00 26.95 -19.33
C GLU A 329 -28.40 25.50 -19.73
N ALA A 330 -27.43 24.61 -19.95
CA ALA A 330 -27.69 23.20 -19.67
C ALA A 330 -27.51 22.96 -18.17
N GLY A 331 -28.61 23.09 -17.41
CA GLY A 331 -28.66 22.70 -16.01
C GLY A 331 -28.06 21.30 -15.84
N LEU A 332 -27.13 21.17 -14.89
CA LEU A 332 -26.60 19.89 -14.45
C LEU A 332 -27.77 18.93 -14.26
N SER A 333 -27.84 17.89 -15.06
CA SER A 333 -28.61 16.70 -14.72
C SER A 333 -27.90 16.09 -13.51
N SER A 334 -28.17 16.63 -12.33
CA SER A 334 -27.96 15.88 -11.10
C SER A 334 -28.74 14.60 -11.30
N SER A 335 -28.06 13.45 -11.40
CA SER A 335 -28.70 12.20 -11.05
C SER A 335 -29.49 12.49 -9.77
N PRO A 336 -30.79 12.14 -9.71
CA PRO A 336 -31.61 12.52 -8.57
C PRO A 336 -30.84 12.09 -7.33
N VAL A 337 -30.32 13.08 -6.59
CA VAL A 337 -29.78 12.84 -5.26
C VAL A 337 -30.98 12.31 -4.54
N ILE A 338 -31.02 11.01 -4.30
CA ILE A 338 -32.03 10.43 -3.43
C ILE A 338 -31.76 11.17 -2.12
N PRO A 339 -32.66 12.08 -1.69
CA PRO A 339 -32.40 12.87 -0.51
C PRO A 339 -32.06 11.89 0.60
N ALA A 340 -31.05 12.21 1.43
CA ALA A 340 -30.90 11.52 2.69
C ALA A 340 -32.30 11.44 3.28
N VAL A 341 -32.85 10.22 3.39
CA VAL A 341 -34.08 10.06 4.12
C VAL A 341 -33.80 10.73 5.45
N GLU A 342 -34.59 11.74 5.79
CA GLU A 342 -34.37 12.53 7.00
C GLU A 342 -34.65 11.58 8.17
N HIS A 343 -33.63 10.80 8.52
CA HIS A 343 -33.77 9.74 9.48
C HIS A 343 -33.89 10.43 10.83
N LYS A 344 -35.04 10.28 11.47
CA LYS A 344 -35.31 10.79 12.82
C LYS A 344 -34.31 10.28 13.87
N LYS A 345 -33.47 9.28 13.53
CA LYS A 345 -32.38 8.73 14.35
C LYS A 345 -31.17 8.39 13.48
N ASN A 346 -29.97 8.75 13.95
CA ASN A 346 -28.71 8.32 13.33
C ASN A 346 -28.41 6.86 13.70
N ILE A 347 -28.37 5.99 12.70
CA ILE A 347 -27.99 4.58 12.82
C ILE A 347 -26.60 4.43 12.23
N ILE A 348 -25.64 4.08 13.08
CA ILE A 348 -24.23 4.06 12.72
C ILE A 348 -23.79 2.66 12.30
N GLY A 349 -23.20 2.57 11.11
CA GLY A 349 -22.48 1.40 10.62
C GLY A 349 -20.97 1.63 10.62
N PHE A 350 -20.21 0.55 10.44
CA PHE A 350 -18.76 0.58 10.26
C PHE A 350 -18.33 -0.68 9.51
N PRO A 351 -17.27 -0.62 8.69
CA PRO A 351 -16.76 -1.80 8.01
C PRO A 351 -16.08 -2.77 8.97
N SER A 352 -16.02 -4.03 8.56
CA SER A 352 -15.39 -5.13 9.30
C SER A 352 -13.86 -5.07 9.26
N MET A 353 -13.24 -5.43 10.39
CA MET A 353 -11.80 -5.67 10.55
C MET A 353 -11.57 -6.52 11.80
N GLY A 354 -11.39 -7.83 11.61
CA GLY A 354 -11.34 -8.78 12.72
C GLY A 354 -12.60 -8.69 13.59
N ARG A 355 -12.43 -8.65 14.92
CA ARG A 355 -13.52 -8.55 15.90
C ARG A 355 -13.82 -7.12 16.38
N LEU A 356 -13.40 -6.10 15.61
CA LEU A 356 -13.71 -4.71 15.94
C LEU A 356 -15.20 -4.41 15.93
N ASP A 357 -16.01 -5.22 15.25
CA ASP A 357 -17.46 -5.10 15.23
C ASP A 357 -18.09 -5.22 16.62
N ILE A 358 -17.65 -6.20 17.41
CA ILE A 358 -18.11 -6.40 18.80
C ILE A 358 -17.68 -5.21 19.66
N VAL A 359 -16.47 -4.69 19.45
CA VAL A 359 -15.85 -3.64 20.26
C VAL A 359 -16.50 -2.28 20.01
N ILE A 360 -16.62 -1.88 18.74
CA ILE A 360 -17.20 -0.59 18.34
C ILE A 360 -18.68 -0.57 18.69
N ASP A 361 -19.42 -1.63 18.38
CA ASP A 361 -20.84 -1.76 18.74
C ASP A 361 -21.04 -1.67 20.26
N SER A 362 -20.16 -2.30 21.05
CA SER A 362 -20.23 -2.24 22.51
C SER A 362 -19.96 -0.83 23.05
N ILE A 363 -19.08 -0.04 22.42
CA ILE A 363 -18.84 1.36 22.81
C ILE A 363 -20.07 2.21 22.50
N LEU A 364 -20.54 2.16 21.25
CA LEU A 364 -21.61 3.01 20.75
C LEU A 364 -22.94 2.74 21.45
N LYS A 365 -23.31 1.47 21.67
CA LYS A 365 -24.53 1.12 22.42
C LYS A 365 -24.50 1.61 23.87
N GLN A 366 -23.35 1.53 24.56
CA GLN A 366 -23.22 2.07 25.91
C GLN A 366 -23.30 3.61 25.95
N CYS A 367 -22.99 4.27 24.84
CA CYS A 367 -23.18 5.71 24.65
C CYS A 367 -24.60 6.07 24.17
N GLY A 368 -25.51 5.10 24.05
CA GLY A 368 -26.90 5.33 23.63
C GLY A 368 -27.06 5.56 22.13
N VAL A 369 -26.14 5.03 21.32
CA VAL A 369 -26.16 5.13 19.85
C VAL A 369 -26.66 3.82 19.26
N GLU A 370 -27.56 3.93 18.30
CA GLU A 370 -28.08 2.79 17.56
C GLU A 370 -27.09 2.40 16.46
N THR A 371 -26.79 1.10 16.37
CA THR A 371 -25.78 0.56 15.47
C THR A 371 -26.27 -0.68 14.75
N ILE A 372 -25.85 -0.82 13.49
CA ILE A 372 -26.00 -2.06 12.73
C ILE A 372 -24.59 -2.57 12.44
N ARG A 373 -24.34 -3.83 12.81
CA ARG A 373 -23.05 -4.46 12.55
C ARG A 373 -22.90 -4.83 11.08
N PRO A 374 -21.68 -4.80 10.54
CA PRO A 374 -21.42 -5.27 9.20
C PRO A 374 -21.85 -6.74 9.05
N PRO A 375 -22.56 -7.11 7.97
CA PRO A 375 -22.78 -8.52 7.65
C PRO A 375 -21.45 -9.21 7.38
N ALA A 376 -21.40 -10.54 7.54
CA ALA A 376 -20.23 -11.30 7.10
C ALA A 376 -19.99 -11.06 5.61
N LEU A 377 -18.72 -10.92 5.21
CA LEU A 377 -18.40 -10.74 3.81
C LEU A 377 -18.86 -11.94 2.98
N SER A 378 -19.29 -11.64 1.77
CA SER A 378 -19.78 -12.59 0.80
C SER A 378 -19.31 -12.21 -0.60
N ARG A 379 -19.54 -13.10 -1.58
CA ARG A 379 -19.28 -12.76 -3.00
C ARG A 379 -20.05 -11.51 -3.43
N ARG A 380 -21.29 -11.36 -2.96
CA ARG A 380 -22.10 -10.16 -3.16
C ARG A 380 -21.42 -8.91 -2.64
N SER A 381 -20.83 -8.96 -1.44
CA SER A 381 -20.08 -7.84 -0.87
C SER A 381 -18.91 -7.43 -1.78
N ILE A 382 -18.20 -8.40 -2.37
CA ILE A 382 -17.12 -8.10 -3.32
C ILE A 382 -17.65 -7.51 -4.62
N GLU A 383 -18.69 -8.10 -5.21
CA GLU A 383 -19.32 -7.64 -6.46
C GLU A 383 -19.81 -6.18 -6.34
N LEU A 384 -20.53 -5.85 -5.26
CA LEU A 384 -21.00 -4.48 -5.01
C LEU A 384 -19.86 -3.46 -4.91
N GLY A 385 -18.73 -3.87 -4.33
CA GLY A 385 -17.54 -3.02 -4.24
C GLY A 385 -16.86 -2.83 -5.59
N LYS A 386 -16.71 -3.92 -6.37
CA LYS A 386 -16.06 -3.91 -7.69
C LYS A 386 -16.76 -2.99 -8.69
N ASP A 387 -18.07 -2.84 -8.57
CA ASP A 387 -18.86 -1.96 -9.44
C ASP A 387 -18.50 -0.46 -9.28
N LEU A 388 -17.82 -0.07 -8.21
CA LEU A 388 -17.52 1.33 -7.90
C LEU A 388 -16.03 1.66 -7.88
N VAL A 389 -15.18 0.72 -7.48
CA VAL A 389 -13.75 0.99 -7.32
C VAL A 389 -12.99 0.86 -8.63
N PRO A 390 -11.84 1.54 -8.77
CA PRO A 390 -10.87 1.24 -9.80
C PRO A 390 -10.38 -0.21 -9.75
N GLU A 391 -10.06 -0.76 -10.93
CA GLU A 391 -9.70 -2.17 -11.11
C GLU A 391 -8.49 -2.61 -10.26
N PHE A 392 -7.48 -1.74 -10.11
CA PHE A 392 -6.22 -2.07 -9.40
C PHE A 392 -6.19 -1.60 -7.94
N VAL A 393 -7.34 -1.32 -7.34
CA VAL A 393 -7.39 -1.02 -5.91
C VAL A 393 -7.22 -2.28 -5.06
N CYS A 394 -6.66 -2.15 -3.86
CA CYS A 394 -6.48 -3.31 -2.99
C CYS A 394 -7.80 -3.84 -2.46
N LEU A 395 -7.90 -5.18 -2.40
CA LEU A 395 -9.10 -5.93 -2.01
C LEU A 395 -9.81 -5.42 -0.72
N PRO A 396 -9.11 -4.99 0.35
CA PRO A 396 -9.80 -4.50 1.54
C PRO A 396 -10.66 -3.25 1.27
N LEU A 397 -10.27 -2.38 0.32
CA LEU A 397 -11.12 -1.23 -0.05
C LEU A 397 -12.39 -1.71 -0.74
N THR A 398 -12.24 -2.61 -1.72
CA THR A 398 -13.35 -3.20 -2.47
C THR A 398 -14.34 -3.88 -1.53
N ALA A 399 -13.86 -4.76 -0.66
CA ALA A 399 -14.69 -5.52 0.27
C ALA A 399 -15.43 -4.61 1.26
N THR A 400 -14.72 -3.64 1.85
CA THR A 400 -15.34 -2.75 2.84
C THR A 400 -16.32 -1.77 2.19
N LEU A 401 -16.06 -1.29 0.96
CA LEU A 401 -17.01 -0.45 0.23
C LEU A 401 -18.31 -1.21 -0.08
N GLY A 402 -18.22 -2.45 -0.57
CA GLY A 402 -19.41 -3.25 -0.83
C GLY A 402 -20.19 -3.60 0.44
N GLN A 403 -19.49 -3.89 1.53
CA GLN A 403 -20.13 -4.07 2.84
C GLN A 403 -20.82 -2.79 3.35
N MET A 404 -20.29 -1.60 3.03
CA MET A 404 -20.97 -0.33 3.32
C MET A 404 -22.26 -0.17 2.50
N ILE A 405 -22.28 -0.62 1.24
CA ILE A 405 -23.52 -0.63 0.44
C ILE A 405 -24.57 -1.53 1.10
N GLU A 406 -24.19 -2.74 1.53
CA GLU A 406 -25.12 -3.64 2.23
C GLU A 406 -25.63 -3.04 3.54
N LEU A 407 -24.77 -2.33 4.29
CA LEU A 407 -25.18 -1.62 5.50
C LEU A 407 -26.19 -0.51 5.21
N LEU A 408 -26.02 0.24 4.13
CA LEU A 408 -27.00 1.25 3.69
C LEU A 408 -28.36 0.60 3.37
N GLU A 409 -28.36 -0.55 2.69
CA GLU A 409 -29.59 -1.32 2.41
C GLU A 409 -30.27 -1.81 3.70
N MET A 410 -29.49 -2.08 4.75
CA MET A 410 -30.00 -2.46 6.08
C MET A 410 -30.52 -1.26 6.90
N GLY A 411 -30.43 -0.04 6.38
CA GLY A 411 -30.94 1.18 7.02
C GLY A 411 -29.91 1.99 7.80
N VAL A 412 -28.61 1.71 7.64
CA VAL A 412 -27.55 2.60 8.12
C VAL A 412 -27.63 3.94 7.38
N ASN A 413 -27.37 5.04 8.10
CA ASN A 413 -27.36 6.38 7.53
C ASN A 413 -26.15 7.23 7.97
N GLY A 414 -25.29 6.66 8.83
CA GLY A 414 -24.00 7.23 9.16
C GLY A 414 -22.93 6.16 9.29
N PHE A 415 -21.70 6.49 8.90
CA PHE A 415 -20.57 5.58 8.99
C PHE A 415 -19.50 6.12 9.94
N LEU A 416 -18.88 5.22 10.71
CA LEU A 416 -17.63 5.46 11.40
C LEU A 416 -16.50 4.79 10.60
N MET A 417 -15.51 5.59 10.17
CA MET A 417 -14.33 5.09 9.48
C MET A 417 -13.05 5.64 10.12
N VAL A 418 -11.98 4.84 10.10
CA VAL A 418 -10.66 5.28 10.56
C VAL A 418 -10.02 6.22 9.53
N GLY A 419 -9.38 7.28 10.03
CA GLY A 419 -8.58 8.21 9.23
C GLY A 419 -7.07 7.94 9.34
N GLY A 420 -6.26 8.95 9.00
CA GLY A 420 -4.80 8.91 9.14
C GLY A 420 -4.06 8.73 7.82
N LYS A 421 -3.35 9.77 7.40
CA LYS A 421 -2.54 9.77 6.17
C LYS A 421 -1.18 9.10 6.37
N GLY A 422 -1.18 7.77 6.29
CA GLY A 422 0.02 6.94 6.27
C GLY A 422 0.60 6.75 4.87
N ILE A 423 1.60 5.87 4.78
CA ILE A 423 2.31 5.54 3.52
C ILE A 423 1.48 4.60 2.62
N CYS A 424 0.51 3.86 3.17
CA CYS A 424 -0.33 2.94 2.41
C CYS A 424 -1.74 3.51 2.12
N ARG A 425 -2.52 2.79 1.30
CA ARG A 425 -3.84 3.23 0.83
C ARG A 425 -4.90 3.39 1.91
N LEU A 426 -4.77 2.72 3.06
CA LEU A 426 -5.75 2.81 4.14
C LEU A 426 -6.05 4.27 4.54
N GLY A 427 -5.04 5.15 4.50
CA GLY A 427 -5.22 6.57 4.81
C GLY A 427 -6.16 7.33 3.87
N TRP A 428 -6.51 6.74 2.73
CA TRP A 428 -7.40 7.33 1.72
C TRP A 428 -8.75 6.62 1.63
N TYR A 429 -8.95 5.51 2.36
CA TYR A 429 -10.18 4.72 2.26
C TYR A 429 -11.42 5.55 2.57
N ALA A 430 -11.45 6.22 3.71
CA ALA A 430 -12.64 6.95 4.14
C ALA A 430 -13.10 8.01 3.11
N GLN A 431 -12.14 8.72 2.51
CA GLN A 431 -12.43 9.77 1.53
C GLN A 431 -12.88 9.18 0.18
N ILE A 432 -12.22 8.13 -0.30
CA ILE A 432 -12.59 7.47 -1.54
C ILE A 432 -13.95 6.78 -1.42
N GLN A 433 -14.20 6.09 -0.30
CA GLN A 433 -15.49 5.47 -0.02
C GLN A 433 -16.61 6.51 0.05
N ASP A 434 -16.38 7.61 0.77
CA ASP A 434 -17.34 8.72 0.85
C ASP A 434 -17.69 9.26 -0.54
N MET A 435 -16.67 9.56 -1.35
CA MET A 435 -16.84 10.10 -2.69
C MET A 435 -17.54 9.12 -3.63
N LEU A 436 -17.11 7.85 -3.69
CA LEU A 436 -17.68 6.85 -4.59
C LEU A 436 -19.16 6.55 -4.27
N LEU A 437 -19.50 6.41 -2.99
CA LEU A 437 -20.89 6.18 -2.58
C LEU A 437 -21.78 7.39 -2.91
N LYS A 438 -21.29 8.62 -2.67
CA LYS A 438 -22.02 9.85 -3.04
C LYS A 438 -22.18 9.99 -4.55
N ARG A 439 -21.16 9.64 -5.35
CA ARG A 439 -21.26 9.61 -6.83
C ARG A 439 -22.28 8.58 -7.31
N LYS A 440 -22.47 7.47 -6.60
CA LYS A 440 -23.57 6.51 -6.85
C LYS A 440 -24.96 7.06 -6.50
N GLY A 441 -25.07 8.27 -5.94
CA GLY A 441 -26.32 8.88 -5.51
C GLY A 441 -26.81 8.43 -4.13
N LEU A 442 -25.94 7.81 -3.33
CA LEU A 442 -26.26 7.38 -1.96
C LEU A 442 -26.03 8.52 -0.97
N SER A 443 -26.91 8.64 0.02
CA SER A 443 -26.85 9.70 1.01
C SER A 443 -26.64 9.14 2.42
N PHE A 444 -25.61 9.63 3.09
CA PHE A 444 -25.17 9.21 4.42
C PHE A 444 -24.21 10.25 4.99
N ASP A 445 -23.93 10.16 6.29
CA ASP A 445 -22.92 10.96 6.97
C ASP A 445 -21.66 10.13 7.30
N MET A 446 -20.49 10.53 6.77
CA MET A 446 -19.23 9.89 7.10
C MET A 446 -18.54 10.61 8.25
N THR A 447 -18.36 9.93 9.38
CA THR A 447 -17.52 10.42 10.48
C THR A 447 -16.16 9.74 10.44
N ILE A 448 -15.13 10.51 10.09
CA ILE A 448 -13.74 10.05 10.05
C ILE A 448 -13.09 10.29 11.40
N LEU A 449 -12.55 9.24 12.01
CA LEU A 449 -11.79 9.30 13.25
C LEU A 449 -10.29 9.24 12.95
N ASP A 450 -9.64 10.39 12.91
CA ASP A 450 -8.19 10.50 12.71
C ASP A 450 -7.42 10.48 14.04
N SER A 451 -6.09 10.37 13.95
CA SER A 451 -5.19 10.48 15.09
C SER A 451 -5.35 11.84 15.78
N PRO A 452 -5.49 11.86 17.12
CA PRO A 452 -5.49 13.11 17.87
C PRO A 452 -4.12 13.78 17.89
N PHE A 453 -3.06 13.12 17.40
CA PHE A 453 -1.69 13.64 17.47
C PHE A 453 -1.23 14.28 16.15
N PRO A 454 -0.55 15.44 16.22
CA PRO A 454 -0.21 16.20 17.43
C PRO A 454 -1.44 16.94 18.01
N LEU A 455 -1.62 16.86 19.34
CA LEU A 455 -2.83 17.31 20.05
C LEU A 455 -3.18 18.79 19.83
N ASN A 456 -2.17 19.63 19.65
CA ASN A 456 -2.34 21.06 19.39
C ASN A 456 -2.98 21.36 18.03
N LYS A 457 -2.87 20.45 17.06
CA LYS A 457 -3.47 20.61 15.72
C LYS A 457 -4.76 19.82 15.59
N ASN A 458 -4.76 18.57 16.04
CA ASN A 458 -5.84 17.63 15.72
C ASN A 458 -6.81 17.38 16.88
N GLY A 459 -6.48 17.82 18.10
CA GLY A 459 -7.21 17.45 19.32
C GLY A 459 -8.66 17.93 19.35
N SER A 460 -8.94 19.16 18.90
CA SER A 460 -10.31 19.70 18.87
C SER A 460 -11.21 18.97 17.87
N SER A 461 -10.70 18.72 16.66
CA SER A 461 -11.38 17.94 15.63
C SER A 461 -11.66 16.53 16.12
N PHE A 462 -10.66 15.85 16.70
CA PHE A 462 -10.83 14.52 17.30
C PHE A 462 -11.92 14.50 18.37
N ILE A 463 -11.89 15.44 19.32
CA ILE A 463 -12.90 15.56 20.37
C ILE A 463 -14.30 15.76 19.75
N SER A 464 -14.41 16.60 18.73
CA SER A 464 -15.68 16.87 18.06
C SER A 464 -16.24 15.62 17.37
N SER A 465 -15.40 14.85 16.66
CA SER A 465 -15.79 13.59 16.03
C SER A 465 -16.21 12.53 17.06
N VAL A 466 -15.46 12.40 18.16
CA VAL A 466 -15.81 11.47 19.25
C VAL A 466 -17.14 11.87 19.88
N LYS A 467 -17.38 13.15 20.16
CA LYS A 467 -18.65 13.63 20.72
C LYS A 467 -19.81 13.46 19.77
N LYS A 468 -19.61 13.71 18.46
CA LYS A 468 -20.61 13.47 17.41
C LYS A 468 -21.02 12.00 17.37
N ILE A 469 -20.04 11.09 17.24
CA ILE A 469 -20.33 9.66 17.07
C ILE A 469 -20.88 8.99 18.34
N THR A 470 -20.63 9.56 19.52
CA THR A 470 -21.12 9.03 20.82
C THR A 470 -22.40 9.71 21.32
N ASN A 471 -23.14 10.40 20.44
CA ASN A 471 -24.35 11.14 20.80
C ASN A 471 -24.15 12.06 22.02
N ASN A 472 -23.03 12.77 22.03
CA ASN A 472 -22.59 13.67 23.09
C ASN A 472 -22.52 13.06 24.51
N ALA A 473 -22.30 11.74 24.61
CA ALA A 473 -22.16 11.04 25.89
C ALA A 473 -21.09 11.68 26.81
N SER A 474 -21.26 11.56 28.12
CA SER A 474 -20.29 12.08 29.09
C SER A 474 -18.92 11.42 28.92
N TRP A 475 -17.84 12.15 29.17
CA TRP A 475 -16.48 11.59 29.08
C TRP A 475 -16.27 10.38 30.02
N GLY A 476 -16.94 10.37 31.18
CA GLY A 476 -16.93 9.22 32.09
C GLY A 476 -17.59 7.98 31.47
N THR A 477 -18.72 8.16 30.79
CA THR A 477 -19.38 7.09 30.03
C THR A 477 -18.47 6.60 28.91
N ILE A 478 -17.95 7.51 28.08
CA ILE A 478 -17.06 7.18 26.96
C ILE A 478 -15.84 6.40 27.44
N GLY A 479 -15.14 6.89 28.47
CA GLY A 479 -13.96 6.23 29.03
C GLY A 479 -14.27 4.86 29.62
N LYS A 480 -15.39 4.70 30.32
CA LYS A 480 -15.83 3.40 30.86
C LYS A 480 -16.17 2.42 29.73
N SER A 481 -16.87 2.87 28.70
CA SER A 481 -17.22 2.07 27.52
C SER A 481 -15.98 1.60 26.76
N ILE A 482 -15.02 2.51 26.51
CA ILE A 482 -13.73 2.20 25.88
C ILE A 482 -12.94 1.20 26.73
N GLY A 483 -12.88 1.39 28.05
CA GLY A 483 -12.18 0.47 28.96
C GLY A 483 -12.75 -0.95 28.93
N LEU A 484 -14.08 -1.07 28.94
CA LEU A 484 -14.76 -2.37 28.81
C LEU A 484 -14.50 -3.00 27.45
N ALA A 485 -14.64 -2.23 26.37
CA ALA A 485 -14.50 -2.72 25.00
C ALA A 485 -13.06 -3.15 24.69
N TYR A 486 -12.07 -2.42 25.19
CA TYR A 486 -10.66 -2.83 25.11
C TYR A 486 -10.39 -4.13 25.87
N TYR A 487 -11.02 -4.32 27.04
CA TYR A 487 -10.91 -5.57 27.77
C TYR A 487 -11.58 -6.74 27.02
N LYS A 488 -12.76 -6.53 26.41
CA LYS A 488 -13.38 -7.51 25.50
C LYS A 488 -12.43 -7.89 24.36
N LEU A 489 -11.83 -6.90 23.70
CA LEU A 489 -10.91 -7.15 22.59
C LEU A 489 -9.71 -8.00 23.01
N LYS A 490 -9.06 -7.65 24.12
CA LYS A 490 -7.96 -8.45 24.67
C LYS A 490 -8.37 -9.89 24.98
N LEU A 491 -9.59 -10.06 25.48
CA LEU A 491 -10.13 -11.35 25.85
C LEU A 491 -10.43 -12.21 24.61
N LEU A 492 -10.99 -11.61 23.55
CA LEU A 492 -11.23 -12.26 22.27
C LEU A 492 -9.91 -12.65 21.59
N ASP A 493 -8.96 -11.73 21.48
CA ASP A 493 -7.64 -11.99 20.86
C ASP A 493 -6.87 -13.10 21.62
N HIS A 494 -6.94 -13.12 22.94
CA HIS A 494 -6.35 -14.21 23.73
C HIS A 494 -7.11 -15.53 23.58
N GLY A 495 -8.44 -15.46 23.42
CA GLY A 495 -9.26 -16.62 23.09
C GLY A 495 -8.90 -17.22 21.74
N ASP A 496 -8.67 -16.39 20.72
CA ASP A 496 -8.16 -16.81 19.40
C ASP A 496 -6.78 -17.47 19.52
N GLU A 497 -5.88 -16.93 20.35
CA GLU A 497 -4.57 -17.53 20.61
C GLU A 497 -4.70 -18.93 21.22
N LEU A 498 -5.58 -19.10 22.22
CA LEU A 498 -5.85 -20.41 22.81
C LEU A 498 -6.52 -21.34 21.80
N LEU A 499 -7.46 -20.85 20.98
CA LEU A 499 -8.11 -21.64 19.94
C LEU A 499 -7.09 -22.25 18.98
N ARG A 500 -6.11 -21.46 18.48
CA ARG A 500 -5.02 -21.98 17.63
C ARG A 500 -4.20 -23.06 18.31
N LYS A 501 -3.87 -22.87 19.59
CA LYS A 501 -3.14 -23.85 20.39
C LYS A 501 -3.93 -25.15 20.55
N PHE A 502 -5.20 -25.07 20.96
CA PHE A 502 -6.00 -26.26 21.21
C PHE A 502 -6.36 -27.03 19.93
N ARG A 503 -6.61 -26.35 18.80
CA ARG A 503 -6.83 -27.03 17.49
C ARG A 503 -5.69 -27.98 17.12
N ALA A 504 -4.44 -27.59 17.43
CA ALA A 504 -3.26 -28.39 17.12
C ALA A 504 -3.22 -29.73 17.89
N TYR A 505 -3.90 -29.83 19.03
CA TYR A 505 -3.81 -30.98 19.94
C TYR A 505 -5.15 -31.62 20.29
N GLU A 506 -6.30 -31.07 19.88
CA GLU A 506 -7.61 -31.62 20.23
C GLU A 506 -7.82 -33.02 19.62
N ALA A 507 -8.25 -33.98 20.45
CA ALA A 507 -8.52 -35.34 20.00
C ALA A 507 -9.74 -35.38 19.04
N GLU A 508 -10.78 -34.59 19.32
CA GLU A 508 -11.93 -34.40 18.43
C GLU A 508 -11.82 -33.05 17.71
N ARG A 509 -11.54 -33.09 16.40
CA ARG A 509 -11.42 -31.87 15.57
C ARG A 509 -12.69 -31.02 15.60
N GLY A 510 -12.55 -29.74 15.92
CA GLY A 510 -13.62 -28.76 16.02
C GLY A 510 -14.25 -28.63 17.41
N GLN A 511 -13.76 -29.33 18.43
CA GLN A 511 -14.25 -29.16 19.80
C GLN A 511 -13.88 -27.77 20.35
N ALA A 512 -12.64 -27.33 20.14
CA ALA A 512 -12.16 -26.01 20.52
C ALA A 512 -12.94 -24.89 19.82
N ASP A 513 -13.28 -25.05 18.53
CA ASP A 513 -14.12 -24.12 17.78
C ASP A 513 -15.49 -23.92 18.43
N ARG A 514 -16.16 -25.00 18.84
CA ARG A 514 -17.48 -24.93 19.48
C ARG A 514 -17.43 -24.16 20.80
N VAL A 515 -16.41 -24.42 21.62
CA VAL A 515 -16.19 -23.71 22.89
C VAL A 515 -15.90 -22.23 22.63
N TYR A 516 -15.06 -21.91 21.66
CA TYR A 516 -14.73 -20.53 21.31
C TYR A 516 -15.91 -19.75 20.74
N LEU A 517 -16.72 -20.34 19.85
CA LEU A 517 -17.91 -19.68 19.30
C LEU A 517 -18.94 -19.35 20.39
N LYS A 518 -19.15 -20.26 21.34
CA LYS A 518 -19.96 -20.03 22.53
C LYS A 518 -19.41 -18.86 23.35
N PHE A 519 -18.11 -18.88 23.63
CA PHE A 519 -17.44 -17.83 24.39
C PHE A 519 -17.54 -16.46 23.71
N GLN A 520 -17.29 -16.39 22.40
CA GLN A 520 -17.41 -15.16 21.61
C GLN A 520 -18.83 -14.57 21.74
N SER A 521 -19.86 -15.41 21.59
CA SER A 521 -21.26 -14.99 21.74
C SER A 521 -21.57 -14.45 23.15
N GLN A 522 -21.01 -15.06 24.19
CA GLN A 522 -21.18 -14.60 25.58
C GLN A 522 -20.44 -13.27 25.84
N VAL A 523 -19.20 -13.12 25.35
CA VAL A 523 -18.42 -11.88 25.47
C VAL A 523 -19.12 -10.73 24.76
N ASP A 524 -19.72 -11.02 23.60
CA ASP A 524 -20.47 -10.06 22.82
C ASP A 524 -21.63 -9.44 23.63
N GLN A 525 -22.48 -10.29 24.21
CA GLN A 525 -23.67 -9.88 24.96
C GLN A 525 -23.36 -9.27 26.34
N CYS A 526 -22.11 -9.34 26.82
CA CYS A 526 -21.73 -8.89 28.15
C CYS A 526 -21.44 -7.38 28.21
N PHE A 527 -22.02 -6.67 29.17
CA PHE A 527 -21.73 -5.23 29.40
C PHE A 527 -21.11 -4.94 30.78
N SER A 528 -20.59 -5.97 31.45
CA SER A 528 -20.07 -5.88 32.82
C SER A 528 -18.66 -6.46 32.93
N TYR A 529 -17.73 -5.67 33.49
CA TYR A 529 -16.35 -6.10 33.70
C TYR A 529 -16.25 -7.34 34.62
N ARG A 530 -17.09 -7.41 35.66
CA ARG A 530 -17.11 -8.55 36.60
C ARG A 530 -17.55 -9.84 35.91
N GLU A 531 -18.48 -9.73 34.97
CA GLU A 531 -18.99 -10.86 34.20
C GLU A 531 -17.97 -11.31 33.15
N LEU A 532 -17.29 -10.38 32.45
CA LEU A 532 -16.17 -10.73 31.56
C LEU A 532 -15.06 -11.51 32.27
N LEU A 533 -14.76 -11.19 33.54
CA LEU A 533 -13.80 -11.95 34.34
C LEU A 533 -14.27 -13.38 34.63
N ARG A 534 -15.59 -13.58 34.83
CA ARG A 534 -16.18 -14.93 35.00
C ARG A 534 -16.13 -15.69 33.69
N LEU A 535 -16.61 -15.09 32.59
CA LEU A 535 -16.58 -15.67 31.25
C LEU A 535 -15.17 -16.09 30.83
N ARG A 536 -14.14 -15.29 31.14
CA ARG A 536 -12.75 -15.68 30.91
C ARG A 536 -12.38 -16.97 31.65
N ARG A 537 -12.73 -17.08 32.93
CA ARG A 537 -12.42 -18.25 33.76
C ARG A 537 -13.15 -19.48 33.24
N ASP A 538 -14.45 -19.33 32.97
CA ASP A 538 -15.31 -20.40 32.47
C ASP A 538 -14.80 -20.90 31.11
N PHE A 539 -14.44 -19.99 30.20
CA PHE A 539 -13.82 -20.34 28.91
C PHE A 539 -12.51 -21.10 29.07
N ILE A 540 -11.59 -20.65 29.92
CA ILE A 540 -10.32 -21.36 30.15
C ILE A 540 -10.59 -22.76 30.74
N GLN A 541 -11.56 -22.88 31.65
CA GLN A 541 -11.94 -24.17 32.24
C GLN A 541 -12.57 -25.10 31.19
N GLU A 542 -13.45 -24.59 30.33
CA GLU A 542 -14.03 -25.35 29.23
C GLU A 542 -12.96 -25.80 28.23
N MET A 543 -12.06 -24.90 27.81
CA MET A 543 -10.97 -25.22 26.90
C MET A 543 -10.04 -26.28 27.49
N THR A 544 -9.64 -26.15 28.76
CA THR A 544 -8.76 -27.14 29.43
C THR A 544 -9.41 -28.49 29.69
N SER A 545 -10.74 -28.61 29.56
CA SER A 545 -11.44 -29.90 29.65
C SER A 545 -11.51 -30.65 28.32
N ILE A 546 -11.06 -30.05 27.21
CA ILE A 546 -10.92 -30.70 25.91
C ILE A 546 -9.89 -31.82 26.01
N ALA A 547 -10.25 -33.00 25.52
CA ALA A 547 -9.33 -34.12 25.43
C ALA A 547 -8.25 -33.83 24.39
N LEU A 548 -6.98 -34.00 24.77
CA LEU A 548 -5.84 -33.76 23.89
C LEU A 548 -5.24 -35.09 23.43
N GLU A 549 -4.76 -35.13 22.20
CA GLU A 549 -3.93 -36.21 21.67
C GLU A 549 -2.44 -35.87 21.83
N GLU A 550 -1.63 -36.91 22.03
CA GLU A 550 -0.17 -36.77 22.04
C GLU A 550 0.33 -36.78 20.59
N THR A 551 0.76 -35.61 20.11
CA THR A 551 1.18 -35.38 18.73
C THR A 551 2.26 -34.30 18.68
N GLU A 552 3.02 -34.27 17.59
CA GLU A 552 4.07 -33.27 17.35
C GLU A 552 3.70 -32.45 16.11
N PRO A 553 2.88 -31.39 16.26
CA PRO A 553 2.35 -30.66 15.13
C PRO A 553 3.44 -29.91 14.35
N LEU A 554 3.20 -29.67 13.06
CA LEU A 554 3.92 -28.65 12.29
C LEU A 554 3.66 -27.28 12.90
N ARG A 555 4.72 -26.52 13.18
CA ARG A 555 4.63 -25.13 13.62
C ARG A 555 4.69 -24.24 12.39
N ILE A 556 3.61 -23.51 12.13
CA ILE A 556 3.51 -22.64 10.96
C ILE A 556 3.21 -21.22 11.43
N ALA A 557 4.08 -20.28 11.05
CA ALA A 557 3.85 -18.87 11.29
C ALA A 557 2.99 -18.26 10.17
N LEU A 558 1.96 -17.49 10.55
CA LEU A 558 1.20 -16.65 9.62
C LEU A 558 1.66 -15.19 9.76
N VAL A 559 2.12 -14.64 8.65
CA VAL A 559 2.56 -13.24 8.52
C VAL A 559 1.84 -12.57 7.34
N GLY A 560 1.84 -11.24 7.28
CA GLY A 560 1.22 -10.52 6.18
C GLY A 560 0.34 -9.35 6.61
N GLU A 561 -0.58 -8.97 5.73
CA GLU A 561 -1.44 -7.80 5.92
C GLU A 561 -2.52 -8.08 6.98
N ILE A 562 -2.66 -7.18 7.95
CA ILE A 562 -3.52 -7.38 9.13
C ILE A 562 -4.98 -7.67 8.79
N TRP A 563 -5.56 -7.01 7.80
CA TRP A 563 -6.97 -7.19 7.48
C TRP A 563 -7.20 -8.55 6.82
N VAL A 564 -6.33 -8.95 5.89
CA VAL A 564 -6.38 -10.29 5.26
C VAL A 564 -6.16 -11.40 6.29
N LEU A 565 -5.20 -11.23 7.22
CA LEU A 565 -4.98 -12.21 8.29
C LEU A 565 -6.20 -12.38 9.22
N LEU A 566 -7.00 -11.33 9.38
CA LEU A 566 -8.11 -11.28 10.33
C LEU A 566 -9.49 -11.50 9.70
N GLU A 567 -9.60 -11.57 8.37
CA GLU A 567 -10.87 -11.74 7.66
C GLU A 567 -11.02 -13.16 7.07
N PRO A 568 -11.78 -14.06 7.73
CA PRO A 568 -11.89 -15.45 7.32
C PRO A 568 -12.47 -15.67 5.92
N PHE A 569 -13.38 -14.79 5.47
CA PHE A 569 -13.93 -14.92 4.11
C PHE A 569 -12.83 -14.75 3.05
N VAL A 570 -11.91 -13.82 3.29
CA VAL A 570 -10.85 -13.47 2.35
C VAL A 570 -9.72 -14.49 2.41
N ASN A 571 -9.22 -14.82 3.60
CA ASN A 571 -8.16 -15.82 3.73
C ASN A 571 -8.64 -17.28 3.70
N MET A 572 -9.90 -17.51 3.31
CA MET A 572 -10.52 -18.85 3.19
C MET A 572 -10.44 -19.66 4.50
N GLY A 573 -10.50 -18.96 5.63
CA GLY A 573 -10.43 -19.55 6.96
C GLY A 573 -9.13 -20.31 7.22
N ILE A 574 -7.99 -19.85 6.68
CA ILE A 574 -6.70 -20.59 6.73
C ILE A 574 -6.29 -21.10 8.12
N GLU A 575 -6.53 -20.35 9.20
CA GLU A 575 -6.24 -20.85 10.56
C GLU A 575 -7.09 -22.08 10.93
N ARG A 576 -8.34 -22.09 10.51
CA ARG A 576 -9.26 -23.21 10.71
C ARG A 576 -8.91 -24.35 9.77
N PHE A 577 -8.57 -24.07 8.51
CA PHE A 577 -8.11 -25.06 7.54
C PHE A 577 -6.89 -25.82 8.05
N LEU A 578 -5.81 -25.10 8.40
CA LEU A 578 -4.59 -25.68 8.96
C LEU A 578 -4.84 -26.44 10.27
N GLY A 579 -5.55 -25.81 11.21
CA GLY A 579 -5.79 -26.42 12.52
C GLY A 579 -6.71 -27.64 12.50
N ARG A 580 -7.53 -27.79 11.45
CA ARG A 580 -8.45 -28.93 11.28
C ARG A 580 -8.05 -29.86 10.15
N HIS A 581 -6.85 -29.72 9.60
CA HIS A 581 -6.39 -30.55 8.50
C HIS A 581 -6.53 -32.06 8.87
N PRO A 582 -7.08 -32.88 7.96
CA PRO A 582 -7.44 -34.27 8.28
C PRO A 582 -6.21 -35.12 8.60
N ASP A 583 -5.12 -34.92 7.88
CA ASP A 583 -3.96 -35.82 7.92
C ASP A 583 -2.76 -35.25 8.69
N VAL A 584 -2.77 -33.94 8.98
CA VAL A 584 -1.61 -33.23 9.52
C VAL A 584 -2.07 -32.37 10.69
N ARG A 585 -1.33 -32.42 11.80
CA ARG A 585 -1.55 -31.52 12.94
C ARG A 585 -0.69 -30.29 12.77
N VAL A 586 -1.31 -29.12 12.85
CA VAL A 586 -0.63 -27.83 12.66
C VAL A 586 -0.89 -26.92 13.86
N LEU A 587 0.19 -26.43 14.47
CA LEU A 587 0.19 -25.33 15.42
C LEU A 587 0.42 -24.03 14.65
N VAL A 588 -0.65 -23.23 14.55
CA VAL A 588 -0.60 -21.94 13.87
C VAL A 588 -0.14 -20.85 14.84
N GLU A 589 0.91 -20.13 14.46
CA GLU A 589 1.47 -19.01 15.21
C GLU A 589 1.20 -17.70 14.45
N ARG A 590 0.38 -16.80 15.03
CA ARG A 590 0.12 -15.46 14.48
C ARG A 590 0.22 -14.42 15.58
N GLU A 591 1.18 -13.52 15.45
CA GLU A 591 1.40 -12.41 16.39
C GLU A 591 0.52 -11.19 16.07
N ILE A 592 0.25 -10.93 14.79
CA ILE A 592 -0.53 -9.76 14.36
C ILE A 592 -1.97 -9.89 14.84
N SER A 593 -2.42 -8.98 15.71
CA SER A 593 -3.80 -8.89 16.18
C SER A 593 -4.21 -7.43 16.39
N VAL A 594 -5.52 -7.16 16.51
CA VAL A 594 -6.01 -5.78 16.72
C VAL A 594 -5.57 -5.25 18.09
N SER A 595 -5.65 -6.06 19.16
CA SER A 595 -5.20 -5.60 20.48
C SER A 595 -3.70 -5.37 20.54
N HIS A 596 -2.89 -6.18 19.84
CA HIS A 596 -1.45 -5.94 19.71
C HIS A 596 -1.19 -4.64 18.94
N TRP A 597 -1.87 -4.44 17.81
CA TRP A 597 -1.77 -3.22 17.01
C TRP A 597 -2.11 -1.96 17.83
N LEU A 598 -3.17 -1.99 18.65
CA LEU A 598 -3.50 -0.88 19.55
C LEU A 598 -2.44 -0.67 20.63
N GLN A 599 -1.86 -1.75 21.16
CA GLN A 599 -0.82 -1.68 22.18
C GLN A 599 0.50 -1.11 21.65
N SER A 600 0.85 -1.39 20.39
CA SER A 600 2.07 -0.89 19.75
C SER A 600 1.91 0.51 19.17
N ASN A 601 0.79 0.80 18.51
CA ASN A 601 0.63 2.04 17.73
C ASN A 601 -0.13 3.15 18.46
N LEU A 602 -1.00 2.82 19.43
CA LEU A 602 -1.83 3.80 20.13
C LEU A 602 -1.40 3.96 21.59
N PHE A 603 -1.40 2.86 22.35
CA PHE A 603 -1.13 2.89 23.79
C PHE A 603 0.35 2.79 24.17
N HIS A 604 1.22 2.41 23.23
CA HIS A 604 2.67 2.28 23.41
C HIS A 604 3.06 1.50 24.69
N THR A 605 2.39 0.37 24.96
CA THR A 605 2.64 -0.39 26.19
C THR A 605 4.08 -0.92 26.21
N PRO A 606 4.78 -0.97 27.36
CA PRO A 606 6.20 -1.31 27.40
C PRO A 606 6.53 -2.66 26.74
N LYS A 607 5.72 -3.70 26.98
CA LYS A 607 5.92 -5.03 26.39
C LYS A 607 5.79 -5.00 24.86
N ALA A 608 4.74 -4.35 24.34
CA ALA A 608 4.54 -4.22 22.90
C ALA A 608 5.68 -3.43 22.28
N MET A 609 6.14 -2.34 22.89
CA MET A 609 7.24 -1.54 22.35
C MET A 609 8.57 -2.31 22.29
N VAL A 610 8.86 -3.15 23.28
CA VAL A 610 10.05 -4.02 23.25
C VAL A 610 9.94 -5.02 22.10
N ARG A 611 8.77 -5.67 21.92
CA ARG A 611 8.57 -6.63 20.82
C ARG A 611 8.61 -5.94 19.45
N THR A 612 7.96 -4.80 19.26
CA THR A 612 8.02 -4.00 18.02
C THR A 612 9.47 -3.63 17.68
N LYS A 613 10.28 -3.20 18.67
CA LYS A 613 11.71 -2.94 18.44
C LYS A 613 12.47 -4.19 18.01
N ALA A 614 12.18 -5.35 18.58
CA ALA A 614 12.79 -6.61 18.18
C ALA A 614 12.40 -7.00 16.74
N VAL A 615 11.11 -6.86 16.38
CA VAL A 615 10.62 -7.08 15.01
C VAL A 615 11.31 -6.15 14.02
N HIS A 616 11.41 -4.85 14.33
CA HIS A 616 12.10 -3.89 13.47
C HIS A 616 13.60 -4.19 13.36
N ALA A 617 14.25 -4.59 14.46
CA ALA A 617 15.66 -4.96 14.45
C ALA A 617 15.92 -6.23 13.61
N ALA A 618 15.00 -7.20 13.64
CA ALA A 618 15.07 -8.40 12.81
C ALA A 618 14.81 -8.10 11.33
N ALA A 619 13.96 -7.11 11.02
CA ALA A 619 13.71 -6.66 9.64
C ALA A 619 14.85 -5.81 9.07
N ALA A 620 15.51 -5.00 9.89
CA ALA A 620 16.45 -3.95 9.46
C ALA A 620 17.56 -4.38 8.48
N PRO A 621 18.14 -5.59 8.57
CA PRO A 621 19.13 -6.07 7.58
C PRO A 621 18.55 -6.24 6.17
N TYR A 622 17.24 -6.46 6.05
CA TYR A 622 16.57 -6.79 4.79
C TYR A 622 15.60 -5.71 4.32
N LEU A 623 15.03 -4.93 5.23
CA LEU A 623 14.16 -3.79 4.98
C LEU A 623 14.40 -2.75 6.07
N SER A 624 15.13 -1.69 5.74
CA SER A 624 15.61 -0.75 6.76
C SER A 624 14.64 0.39 7.05
N GLU A 625 13.63 0.59 6.20
CA GLU A 625 12.69 1.71 6.29
C GLU A 625 11.24 1.23 6.32
N GLN A 626 10.38 2.00 6.98
CA GLN A 626 8.95 1.69 7.05
C GLN A 626 8.28 2.00 5.70
N VAL A 627 7.70 0.98 5.07
CA VAL A 627 7.01 1.08 3.78
C VAL A 627 5.48 1.19 3.91
N GLY A 628 4.98 1.48 5.11
CA GLY A 628 3.55 1.46 5.44
C GLY A 628 3.00 0.05 5.64
N GLY A 629 1.70 -0.06 5.92
CA GLY A 629 1.04 -1.35 6.16
C GLY A 629 1.79 -2.23 7.17
N HIS A 630 1.89 -3.53 6.86
CA HIS A 630 2.59 -4.50 7.68
C HIS A 630 3.88 -5.03 7.04
N GLY A 631 4.35 -4.49 5.90
CA GLY A 631 5.47 -5.08 5.15
C GLY A 631 6.75 -5.26 5.99
N MET A 632 7.12 -4.27 6.80
CA MET A 632 8.27 -4.40 7.72
C MET A 632 8.02 -5.40 8.85
N HIS A 633 6.77 -5.51 9.32
CA HIS A 633 6.39 -6.53 10.30
C HIS A 633 6.43 -7.92 9.69
N SER A 634 5.98 -8.11 8.44
CA SER A 634 6.02 -9.38 7.72
C SER A 634 7.46 -9.88 7.57
N VAL A 635 8.39 -9.01 7.17
CA VAL A 635 9.83 -9.35 7.10
C VAL A 635 10.39 -9.69 8.49
N GLY A 636 10.20 -8.81 9.47
CA GLY A 636 10.77 -9.00 10.82
C GLY A 636 10.21 -10.22 11.55
N LEU A 637 8.90 -10.46 11.49
CA LEU A 637 8.25 -11.63 12.09
C LEU A 637 8.67 -12.91 11.37
N SER A 638 8.91 -12.89 10.06
CA SER A 638 9.44 -14.06 9.35
C SER A 638 10.83 -14.44 9.85
N VAL A 639 11.72 -13.45 9.99
CA VAL A 639 13.08 -13.66 10.53
C VAL A 639 13.02 -14.20 11.96
N LEU A 640 12.20 -13.61 12.83
CA LEU A 640 12.06 -14.06 14.21
C LEU A 640 11.44 -15.45 14.29
N SER A 641 10.41 -15.76 13.50
CA SER A 641 9.76 -17.08 13.49
C SER A 641 10.74 -18.17 13.06
N ALA A 642 11.58 -17.88 12.07
CA ALA A 642 12.66 -18.79 11.65
C ALA A 642 13.65 -19.06 12.80
N GLN A 643 14.06 -18.03 13.54
CA GLN A 643 14.93 -18.16 14.72
C GLN A 643 14.25 -18.89 15.88
N GLU A 644 12.93 -18.75 16.01
CA GLU A 644 12.09 -19.43 17.00
C GLU A 644 11.77 -20.89 16.60
N GLY A 645 12.29 -21.35 15.45
CA GLY A 645 12.26 -22.75 15.02
C GLY A 645 10.89 -23.23 14.54
N VAL A 646 10.13 -22.39 13.85
CA VAL A 646 8.92 -22.84 13.13
C VAL A 646 9.33 -23.69 11.92
N ASP A 647 8.47 -24.62 11.51
CA ASP A 647 8.75 -25.51 10.37
C ASP A 647 8.57 -24.78 9.02
N GLY A 648 7.65 -23.83 8.95
CA GLY A 648 7.41 -23.02 7.76
C GLY A 648 6.64 -21.74 8.03
N ILE A 649 6.62 -20.84 7.04
CA ILE A 649 5.95 -19.55 7.11
C ILE A 649 4.96 -19.43 5.96
N ILE A 650 3.74 -18.98 6.23
CA ILE A 650 2.77 -18.60 5.20
C ILE A 650 2.56 -17.09 5.29
N HIS A 651 2.88 -16.41 4.18
CA HIS A 651 2.72 -14.98 4.00
C HIS A 651 1.43 -14.69 3.22
N LEU A 652 0.51 -13.92 3.82
CA LEU A 652 -0.80 -13.61 3.25
C LEU A 652 -0.92 -12.12 2.92
N MET A 653 -1.24 -11.82 1.66
CA MET A 653 -1.37 -10.43 1.21
C MET A 653 -2.55 -10.25 0.25
N PRO A 654 -3.25 -9.11 0.28
CA PRO A 654 -4.26 -8.82 -0.71
C PRO A 654 -3.60 -8.44 -2.04
N PHE A 655 -4.26 -8.76 -3.14
CA PHE A 655 -3.86 -8.33 -4.48
C PHE A 655 -3.59 -6.81 -4.50
N THR A 656 -2.50 -6.43 -5.17
CA THR A 656 -1.94 -5.07 -5.29
C THR A 656 -1.39 -4.43 -4.00
N CYS A 657 -1.33 -5.10 -2.85
CA CYS A 657 -0.88 -4.49 -1.59
C CYS A 657 0.58 -4.02 -1.61
N MET A 658 0.82 -2.72 -1.81
CA MET A 658 2.18 -2.19 -2.04
C MET A 658 3.20 -2.54 -0.95
N PRO A 659 2.91 -2.41 0.37
CA PRO A 659 3.87 -2.77 1.40
C PRO A 659 4.19 -4.27 1.44
N GLU A 660 3.19 -5.13 1.22
CA GLU A 660 3.42 -6.58 1.20
C GLU A 660 4.07 -7.04 -0.11
N ILE A 661 3.90 -6.34 -1.22
CA ILE A 661 4.68 -6.59 -2.46
C ILE A 661 6.18 -6.36 -2.20
N VAL A 662 6.53 -5.29 -1.47
CA VAL A 662 7.91 -5.05 -1.03
C VAL A 662 8.38 -6.19 -0.13
N ALA A 663 7.57 -6.59 0.86
CA ALA A 663 7.91 -7.69 1.76
C ALA A 663 8.09 -9.01 1.01
N GLN A 664 7.16 -9.38 0.11
CA GLN A 664 7.20 -10.61 -0.67
C GLN A 664 8.48 -10.72 -1.50
N SER A 665 8.88 -9.62 -2.16
CA SER A 665 10.13 -9.58 -2.92
C SER A 665 11.33 -9.94 -2.05
N ILE A 666 11.37 -9.45 -0.81
CA ILE A 666 12.42 -9.78 0.16
C ILE A 666 12.28 -11.21 0.69
N LEU A 667 11.07 -11.61 1.09
CA LEU A 667 10.77 -12.94 1.64
C LEU A 667 11.12 -14.07 0.67
N SER A 668 10.93 -13.85 -0.64
CA SER A 668 11.32 -14.83 -1.68
C SER A 668 12.80 -15.24 -1.57
N GLN A 669 13.67 -14.32 -1.15
CA GLN A 669 15.10 -14.53 -0.98
C GLN A 669 15.45 -15.03 0.43
N LEU A 670 14.58 -14.77 1.42
CA LEU A 670 14.81 -15.23 2.80
C LEU A 670 14.64 -16.73 2.95
N THR A 671 13.87 -17.38 2.07
CA THR A 671 13.72 -18.85 2.05
C THR A 671 15.08 -19.55 2.05
N GLU A 672 15.98 -19.12 1.17
CA GLU A 672 17.34 -19.67 1.08
C GLU A 672 18.24 -19.14 2.20
N LYS A 673 18.20 -17.83 2.49
CA LYS A 673 19.10 -17.21 3.50
C LYS A 673 18.87 -17.71 4.93
N LEU A 674 17.64 -18.05 5.27
CA LEU A 674 17.24 -18.52 6.60
C LEU A 674 17.00 -20.03 6.65
N ASP A 675 17.15 -20.74 5.53
CA ASP A 675 16.86 -22.17 5.39
C ASP A 675 15.46 -22.54 5.94
N ILE A 676 14.44 -21.76 5.55
CA ILE A 676 13.06 -21.96 5.98
C ILE A 676 12.08 -21.83 4.81
N PRO A 677 11.18 -22.80 4.56
CA PRO A 677 10.18 -22.68 3.51
C PRO A 677 9.19 -21.54 3.80
N ILE A 678 9.00 -20.65 2.81
CA ILE A 678 8.03 -19.54 2.87
C ILE A 678 7.06 -19.65 1.69
N LEU A 679 5.77 -19.81 1.99
CA LEU A 679 4.69 -19.79 0.99
C LEU A 679 4.02 -18.42 0.99
N SER A 680 4.14 -17.67 -0.11
CA SER A 680 3.37 -16.42 -0.30
C SER A 680 2.06 -16.69 -1.05
N LEU A 681 0.95 -16.33 -0.43
CA LEU A 681 -0.41 -16.44 -0.94
C LEU A 681 -1.01 -15.05 -1.14
N ILE A 682 -1.35 -14.74 -2.39
CA ILE A 682 -2.01 -13.50 -2.76
C ILE A 682 -3.49 -13.80 -2.87
N VAL A 683 -4.29 -12.97 -2.21
CA VAL A 683 -5.74 -13.13 -2.18
C VAL A 683 -6.39 -12.01 -3.01
N SER A 684 -7.21 -12.43 -3.97
CA SER A 684 -8.05 -11.60 -4.82
C SER A 684 -9.48 -12.12 -4.85
N ASP A 685 -10.37 -11.35 -5.45
CA ASP A 685 -11.74 -11.76 -5.78
C ASP A 685 -11.83 -12.94 -6.77
N GLN A 686 -10.74 -13.21 -7.50
CA GLN A 686 -10.63 -14.33 -8.44
C GLN A 686 -9.99 -15.57 -7.80
N THR A 687 -9.55 -15.50 -6.54
CA THR A 687 -8.88 -16.63 -5.89
C THR A 687 -9.89 -17.72 -5.60
N GLY A 688 -9.71 -18.89 -6.21
CA GLY A 688 -10.53 -20.07 -5.98
C GLY A 688 -10.08 -20.85 -4.75
N GLU A 689 -11.03 -21.27 -3.91
CA GLU A 689 -10.79 -22.02 -2.66
C GLU A 689 -9.97 -23.29 -2.90
N ALA A 690 -10.37 -24.13 -3.86
CA ALA A 690 -9.66 -25.38 -4.16
C ALA A 690 -8.19 -25.17 -4.57
N GLY A 691 -7.90 -24.11 -5.35
CA GLY A 691 -6.53 -23.79 -5.77
C GLY A 691 -5.68 -23.26 -4.62
N PHE A 692 -6.30 -22.53 -3.70
CA PHE A 692 -5.66 -22.06 -2.47
C PHE A 692 -5.33 -23.22 -1.54
N GLU A 693 -6.30 -24.09 -1.25
CA GLU A 693 -6.11 -25.28 -0.41
C GLU A 693 -5.03 -26.21 -0.96
N THR A 694 -5.05 -26.50 -2.27
CA THR A 694 -4.04 -27.36 -2.92
C THR A 694 -2.61 -26.84 -2.73
N ARG A 695 -2.41 -25.52 -2.78
CA ARG A 695 -1.08 -24.91 -2.55
C ARG A 695 -0.64 -25.02 -1.10
N VAL A 696 -1.57 -24.91 -0.16
CA VAL A 696 -1.29 -25.09 1.27
C VAL A 696 -0.98 -26.55 1.56
N ASP A 697 -1.73 -27.51 1.02
CA ASP A 697 -1.51 -28.94 1.21
C ASP A 697 -0.14 -29.36 0.66
N ALA A 698 0.20 -28.94 -0.56
CA ALA A 698 1.53 -29.18 -1.13
C ALA A 698 2.66 -28.59 -0.27
N PHE A 699 2.41 -27.45 0.39
CA PHE A 699 3.36 -26.86 1.31
C PHE A 699 3.49 -27.68 2.61
N LEU A 700 2.39 -28.18 3.17
CA LEU A 700 2.41 -29.07 4.34
C LEU A 700 3.20 -30.35 4.05
N ASP A 701 2.99 -30.96 2.88
CA ASP A 701 3.73 -32.16 2.45
C ASP A 701 5.24 -31.89 2.36
N LEU A 702 5.64 -30.77 1.77
CA LEU A 702 7.03 -30.34 1.71
C LEU A 702 7.64 -30.16 3.11
N LEU A 703 6.90 -29.60 4.06
CA LEU A 703 7.37 -29.43 5.44
C LEU A 703 7.56 -30.78 6.15
N LEU A 704 6.65 -31.73 5.93
CA LEU A 704 6.74 -33.08 6.50
C LEU A 704 7.96 -33.83 5.95
N GLU A 705 8.20 -33.76 4.65
CA GLU A 705 9.36 -34.38 3.99
C GLU A 705 10.66 -33.80 4.56
N ARG A 706 10.76 -32.47 4.61
CA ARG A 706 11.94 -31.78 5.16
C ARG A 706 12.19 -32.11 6.63
N ARG A 707 11.14 -32.22 7.44
CA ARG A 707 11.24 -32.65 8.85
C ARG A 707 11.71 -34.10 8.96
N TYR A 708 11.22 -35.00 8.10
CA TYR A 708 11.65 -36.40 8.05
C TYR A 708 13.14 -36.53 7.70
N GLU A 709 13.62 -35.77 6.71
CA GLU A 709 15.03 -35.75 6.32
C GLU A 709 15.95 -35.28 7.46
N LYS A 710 15.62 -34.16 8.11
CA LYS A 710 16.38 -33.65 9.27
C LYS A 710 16.47 -34.68 10.42
N ARG A 711 15.40 -35.46 10.65
CA ARG A 711 15.40 -36.55 11.63
C ARG A 711 16.30 -37.71 11.21
N LYS A 712 16.30 -38.07 9.93
CA LYS A 712 17.17 -39.13 9.40
C LYS A 712 18.64 -38.77 9.53
N GLU A 713 19.02 -37.52 9.25
CA GLU A 713 20.39 -37.02 9.38
C GLU A 713 20.88 -37.00 10.83
N SER A 714 20.03 -36.55 11.76
CA SER A 714 20.35 -36.51 13.20
C SER A 714 20.51 -37.91 13.80
N VAL A 715 19.73 -38.90 13.36
CA VAL A 715 19.90 -40.31 13.77
C VAL A 715 21.14 -40.94 13.12
N GLY A 716 21.45 -40.61 11.86
CA GLY A 716 22.63 -41.11 11.14
C GLY A 716 23.97 -40.62 11.73
N ASN A 717 24.04 -39.37 12.20
CA ASN A 717 25.23 -38.80 12.84
C ASN A 717 25.43 -39.26 14.30
N GLY A 718 24.41 -39.86 14.94
CA GLY A 718 24.50 -40.39 16.30
C GLY A 718 25.22 -41.74 16.45
N ILE A 719 25.66 -42.37 15.35
CA ILE A 719 26.26 -43.72 15.35
C ILE A 719 27.80 -43.70 15.38
N LEU A 720 28.46 -42.53 15.37
CA LEU A 720 29.94 -42.43 15.30
C LEU A 720 30.69 -42.13 16.61
N TYR A 721 30.05 -42.18 17.78
CA TYR A 721 30.76 -42.15 19.08
C TYR A 721 30.27 -43.22 20.05
N ARG A 722 30.47 -44.49 19.67
CA ARG A 722 30.70 -45.59 20.61
C ARG A 722 31.73 -46.54 20.01
N ASN A 723 33.00 -46.28 20.33
CA ASN A 723 33.95 -47.27 20.83
C ASN A 723 35.17 -46.55 21.41
#